data_AF-A0A3D2Z8M8-F1
#
_entry.id   AF-A0A3D2Z8M8-F1
#
_cell.length_a   1.000
_cell.length_b   1.000
_cell.length_c   1.000
_cell.angle_alpha   90.00
_cell.angle_beta   90.00
_cell.angle_gamma   90.00
#
_symmetry.space_group_name_H-M   'P 1'
#
loop_
_entity.id
_entity.type
_entity.pdbx_description
1 polymer ?
#
loop_
_entity_poly.entity_id
_entity_poly.type
_entity_poly.pdbx_seq_one_letter_code
_entity_poly.pdbx_strand_id
1 'polypeptide(L)'
;MALTAPPLKTLNCGGNHPIAVWSCNWEDTMRQIYPAFLNKRVALALAGLLIAFLGTTSYLEKDEQRELEALFAGPYELADPKEPPYLSPPTYSLHAYATYDSISFFAAQAEDPFGQESASIQPDWIDGAGRGLLEASMQKAQRAGTVERTSATRYLYLPSVYRETPPPSLLQISYPPNNAVFPANLCAPRVDWEDPVNDLWQVTVGLSDTALQWTAIVDERSWWFPASVWDTLSREAVKKQAWIQIKGTRRSLEEGSSPPGIQASQKIYFRISAWEADNVIVYRTVVPPFNMRKTPSTYTRDIRSFEVRPFLLARDNYCYNCHTFSSKAGTSGKLGIQVRYMSPGSELPVYLGVYDIDEQRGWKAKLPFDIQMSTFMSWSPGGQFLALSANQLFVTFAPIVYETQFAGQPTSDLAIYDVDRNTSYTLPGAADPERLEILPRWSPDGQRLVYCSAPVGHHPADLRYDLYEIPFNEGKGGVPRPVAGASDNGNSNYYPRFSPDGRWMSFCQADAGILMKSSSDIYLLPASLQGAPHRLESNVEFAADSWHSWSSNSHWLVFASKRDDGIYARLYMTQIDEDGHASPAVRLPIREDPLFSFNIPEFVAQRPRIAERDLFEAVRVENQIHLVNEGTPQYP
;
A
#
# COMPACT_ATOMS: atom_id res chain seq x y z
N MET A 1 28.00 -52.57 38.58
CA MET A 1 28.87 -51.90 37.59
C MET A 1 28.13 -50.67 37.13
N ALA A 2 28.67 -49.49 37.44
CA ALA A 2 28.01 -48.20 37.29
C ALA A 2 27.88 -47.77 35.83
N LEU A 3 26.83 -47.00 35.52
CA LEU A 3 26.97 -45.61 35.06
C LEU A 3 25.62 -44.89 35.13
N THR A 4 25.72 -43.66 35.62
CA THR A 4 24.73 -42.71 36.11
C THR A 4 24.16 -41.82 35.00
N ALA A 5 22.90 -41.39 35.12
CA ALA A 5 22.37 -40.18 34.48
C ALA A 5 22.00 -39.13 35.55
N PRO A 6 22.19 -37.81 35.30
CA PRO A 6 22.03 -36.74 36.30
C PRO A 6 20.61 -36.12 36.32
N PRO A 7 20.30 -35.20 37.27
CA PRO A 7 18.94 -34.86 37.66
C PRO A 7 18.31 -33.71 36.88
N LEU A 8 16.97 -33.73 36.77
CA LEU A 8 16.13 -32.62 36.31
C LEU A 8 16.18 -31.45 37.32
N LYS A 9 16.60 -30.28 36.86
CA LYS A 9 16.43 -29.00 37.57
C LYS A 9 15.09 -28.39 37.20
N THR A 10 14.38 -27.93 38.22
CA THR A 10 13.17 -27.12 38.19
C THR A 10 13.44 -25.72 37.62
N LEU A 11 12.53 -25.23 36.78
CA LEU A 11 12.42 -23.81 36.41
C LEU A 11 11.02 -23.33 36.80
N ASN A 12 11.02 -22.28 37.62
CA ASN A 12 9.87 -21.64 38.22
C ASN A 12 9.60 -20.36 37.40
N CYS A 13 8.44 -20.24 36.77
CA CYS A 13 7.97 -18.99 36.16
C CYS A 13 6.51 -18.77 36.55
N GLY A 14 6.27 -17.79 37.42
CA GLY A 14 4.95 -17.21 37.66
C GLY A 14 4.66 -16.09 36.66
N GLY A 15 3.38 -15.80 36.44
CA GLY A 15 2.91 -14.62 35.71
C GLY A 15 1.71 -14.90 34.81
N ASN A 16 0.58 -14.25 35.11
CA ASN A 16 -0.71 -14.33 34.44
C ASN A 16 -0.67 -13.79 32.99
N HIS A 17 -1.26 -14.51 32.02
CA HIS A 17 -2.07 -14.06 30.85
C HIS A 17 -2.39 -15.24 29.89
N PRO A 18 -3.39 -15.12 28.98
CA PRO A 18 -4.30 -16.21 28.61
C PRO A 18 -3.77 -17.20 27.56
N ILE A 19 -4.48 -18.32 27.51
CA ILE A 19 -4.20 -19.62 26.88
C ILE A 19 -3.90 -19.49 25.37
N ALA A 20 -2.66 -19.84 24.99
CA ALA A 20 -2.31 -20.19 23.63
C ALA A 20 -2.76 -21.62 23.32
N VAL A 21 -3.63 -21.79 22.32
CA VAL A 21 -4.00 -23.11 21.78
C VAL A 21 -2.82 -23.62 20.94
N TRP A 22 -1.99 -24.48 21.52
CA TRP A 22 -1.06 -25.31 20.77
C TRP A 22 -1.80 -26.54 20.25
N SER A 23 -1.82 -26.72 18.92
CA SER A 23 -2.30 -27.93 18.28
C SER A 23 -1.37 -29.11 18.63
N CYS A 24 -1.69 -29.83 19.70
CA CYS A 24 -1.09 -31.13 20.00
C CYS A 24 -1.81 -32.20 19.17
N ASN A 25 -1.01 -32.97 18.44
CA ASN A 25 -1.44 -34.09 17.59
C ASN A 25 -2.06 -35.19 18.48
N TRP A 26 -3.39 -35.21 18.57
CA TRP A 26 -4.19 -36.04 19.50
C TRP A 26 -4.01 -37.56 19.28
N GLU A 27 -3.61 -37.98 18.08
CA GLU A 27 -3.44 -39.40 17.74
C GLU A 27 -2.24 -40.08 18.44
N ASP A 28 -1.18 -39.34 18.76
CA ASP A 28 0.01 -39.90 19.41
C ASP A 28 -0.14 -39.99 20.94
N THR A 29 -0.90 -39.07 21.56
CA THR A 29 -1.13 -39.09 23.02
C THR A 29 -2.05 -40.22 23.45
N MET A 30 -3.02 -40.60 22.62
CA MET A 30 -3.96 -41.70 22.91
C MET A 30 -3.34 -43.10 22.81
N ARG A 31 -2.13 -43.24 22.23
CA ARG A 31 -1.42 -44.54 22.15
C ARG A 31 -0.50 -44.84 23.34
N GLN A 32 -0.13 -43.83 24.15
CA GLN A 32 0.80 -44.03 25.28
C GLN A 32 0.12 -44.19 26.65
N ILE A 33 -1.20 -44.06 26.74
CA ILE A 33 -1.95 -44.26 27.99
C ILE A 33 -2.93 -45.43 27.84
N TYR A 34 -2.38 -46.64 27.86
CA TYR A 34 -3.13 -47.83 28.26
C TYR A 34 -2.48 -48.37 29.53
N PRO A 35 -3.26 -48.48 30.62
CA PRO A 35 -3.23 -49.69 31.41
C PRO A 35 -4.56 -50.43 31.23
N ALA A 36 -4.43 -51.74 31.10
CA ALA A 36 -5.53 -52.68 31.19
C ALA A 36 -6.38 -52.43 32.45
N PHE A 37 -7.69 -52.67 32.33
CA PHE A 37 -8.76 -52.50 33.32
C PHE A 37 -9.44 -51.12 33.39
N LEU A 38 -10.04 -50.67 32.29
CA LEU A 38 -11.29 -49.89 32.40
C LEU A 38 -12.48 -50.82 32.09
N ASN A 39 -13.27 -51.12 33.12
CA ASN A 39 -14.50 -51.89 33.02
C ASN A 39 -15.42 -51.20 31.98
N LYS A 40 -16.00 -51.92 31.01
CA LYS A 40 -16.83 -51.34 29.92
C LYS A 40 -17.93 -50.40 30.44
N ARG A 41 -18.43 -50.64 31.66
CA ARG A 41 -19.42 -49.78 32.34
C ARG A 41 -18.86 -48.41 32.74
N VAL A 42 -17.59 -48.31 33.11
CA VAL A 42 -16.91 -47.05 33.46
C VAL A 42 -16.63 -46.22 32.21
N ALA A 43 -16.22 -46.86 31.11
CA ALA A 43 -16.04 -46.17 29.83
C ALA A 43 -17.37 -45.63 29.27
N LEU A 44 -18.46 -46.39 29.37
CA LEU A 44 -19.81 -45.93 29.00
C LEU A 44 -20.32 -44.81 29.91
N ALA A 45 -20.04 -44.88 31.22
CA ALA A 45 -20.41 -43.82 32.16
C ALA A 45 -19.62 -42.52 31.91
N LEU A 46 -18.32 -42.61 31.59
CA LEU A 46 -17.49 -41.47 31.23
C LEU A 46 -17.91 -40.85 29.89
N ALA A 47 -18.25 -41.67 28.89
CA ALA A 47 -18.81 -41.18 27.63
C ALA A 47 -20.19 -40.52 27.83
N GLY A 48 -21.03 -41.09 28.69
CA GLY A 48 -22.32 -40.50 29.06
C GLY A 48 -22.18 -39.17 29.81
N LEU A 49 -21.21 -39.06 30.72
CA LEU A 49 -20.85 -37.82 31.41
C LEU A 49 -20.28 -36.78 30.46
N LEU A 50 -19.47 -37.17 29.48
CA LEU A 50 -18.93 -36.27 28.47
C LEU A 50 -20.04 -35.74 27.53
N ILE A 51 -20.97 -36.60 27.12
CA ILE A 51 -22.13 -36.21 26.31
C ILE A 51 -23.08 -35.32 27.12
N ALA A 52 -23.30 -35.63 28.40
CA ALA A 52 -24.08 -34.79 29.29
C ALA A 52 -23.40 -33.43 29.51
N PHE A 53 -22.08 -33.40 29.71
CA PHE A 53 -21.29 -32.18 29.89
C PHE A 53 -21.26 -31.30 28.62
N LEU A 54 -21.08 -31.91 27.44
CA LEU A 54 -21.20 -31.25 26.14
C LEU A 54 -22.65 -30.77 25.87
N GLY A 55 -23.64 -31.52 26.32
CA GLY A 55 -25.05 -31.14 26.25
C GLY A 55 -25.41 -29.97 27.17
N THR A 56 -24.89 -29.95 28.40
CA THR A 56 -25.10 -28.86 29.36
C THR A 56 -24.35 -27.60 28.98
N THR A 57 -23.14 -27.69 28.45
CA THR A 57 -22.39 -26.54 27.94
C THR A 57 -23.09 -25.93 26.72
N SER A 58 -23.55 -26.75 25.77
CA SER A 58 -24.35 -26.29 24.63
C SER A 58 -25.71 -25.68 25.03
N TYR A 59 -26.30 -26.13 26.15
CA TYR A 59 -27.54 -25.57 26.68
C TYR A 59 -27.30 -24.21 27.35
N LEU A 60 -26.26 -24.09 28.18
CA LEU A 60 -25.88 -22.84 28.84
C LEU A 60 -25.50 -21.75 27.83
N GLU A 61 -24.72 -22.10 26.79
CA GLU A 61 -24.38 -21.16 25.71
C GLU A 61 -25.62 -20.65 24.96
N LYS A 62 -26.64 -21.50 24.76
CA LYS A 62 -27.90 -21.09 24.11
C LYS A 62 -28.76 -20.19 24.99
N ASP A 63 -28.81 -20.44 26.29
CA ASP A 63 -29.55 -19.59 27.21
C ASP A 63 -28.87 -18.22 27.37
N GLU A 64 -27.54 -18.18 27.49
CA GLU A 64 -26.76 -16.93 27.50
C GLU A 64 -26.96 -16.13 26.19
N GLN A 65 -26.91 -16.80 25.04
CA GLN A 65 -27.13 -16.13 23.76
C GLN A 65 -28.56 -15.57 23.61
N ARG A 66 -29.58 -16.26 24.15
CA ARG A 66 -30.95 -15.74 24.20
C ARG A 66 -31.09 -14.52 25.10
N GLU A 67 -30.43 -14.53 26.25
CA GLU A 67 -30.41 -13.37 27.16
C GLU A 67 -29.76 -12.16 26.49
N LEU A 68 -28.64 -12.37 25.78
CA LEU A 68 -27.98 -11.31 25.01
C LEU A 68 -28.86 -10.80 23.86
N GLU A 69 -29.52 -11.69 23.12
CA GLU A 69 -30.45 -11.31 22.04
C GLU A 69 -31.65 -10.50 22.57
N ALA A 70 -32.14 -10.80 23.78
CA ALA A 70 -33.23 -10.08 24.41
C ALA A 70 -32.89 -8.61 24.70
N LEU A 71 -31.61 -8.27 24.92
CA LEU A 71 -31.15 -6.88 25.11
C LEU A 71 -31.37 -6.00 23.87
N PHE A 72 -31.54 -6.60 22.68
CA PHE A 72 -31.71 -5.90 21.41
C PHE A 72 -33.14 -5.98 20.85
N ALA A 73 -34.08 -6.59 21.58
CA ALA A 73 -35.45 -6.85 21.11
C ALA A 73 -36.40 -5.62 21.19
N GLY A 74 -35.94 -4.51 21.77
CA GLY A 74 -36.72 -3.28 21.96
C GLY A 74 -36.66 -2.28 20.79
N PRO A 75 -37.43 -1.18 20.87
CA PRO A 75 -37.27 -0.06 19.96
C PRO A 75 -35.86 0.53 20.09
N TYR A 76 -35.33 1.04 18.99
CA TYR A 76 -34.01 1.67 18.95
C TYR A 76 -34.09 3.09 18.40
N GLU A 77 -33.17 3.93 18.85
CA GLU A 77 -32.94 5.26 18.30
C GLU A 77 -31.92 5.18 17.17
N LEU A 78 -32.24 5.75 16.00
CA LEU A 78 -31.31 5.79 14.88
C LEU A 78 -30.28 6.88 15.15
N ALA A 79 -29.02 6.50 15.26
CA ALA A 79 -27.91 7.43 15.22
C ALA A 79 -27.87 8.07 13.83
N ASP A 80 -27.98 9.39 13.81
CA ASP A 80 -27.75 10.20 12.62
C ASP A 80 -26.36 10.85 12.73
N PRO A 81 -25.29 10.12 12.35
CA PRO A 81 -23.96 10.68 12.38
C PRO A 81 -23.89 11.80 11.34
N LYS A 82 -23.70 13.04 11.81
CA LYS A 82 -23.06 14.04 10.97
C LYS A 82 -21.63 13.55 10.76
N GLU A 83 -21.13 13.59 9.51
CA GLU A 83 -19.72 13.30 9.25
C GLU A 83 -18.87 14.02 10.30
N PRO A 84 -18.04 13.31 11.08
CA PRO A 84 -17.22 13.98 12.06
C PRO A 84 -16.32 14.94 11.28
N PRO A 85 -16.40 16.25 11.55
CA PRO A 85 -15.50 17.18 10.89
C PRO A 85 -14.09 16.76 11.33
N TYR A 86 -13.24 16.36 10.39
CA TYR A 86 -11.81 16.31 10.68
C TYR A 86 -11.41 17.67 11.23
N LEU A 87 -10.58 17.71 12.28
CA LEU A 87 -9.96 18.97 12.63
C LEU A 87 -9.21 19.44 11.39
N SER A 88 -9.65 20.57 10.84
CA SER A 88 -8.97 21.17 9.70
C SER A 88 -7.52 21.35 10.12
N PRO A 89 -6.54 21.02 9.24
CA PRO A 89 -5.16 21.32 9.56
C PRO A 89 -5.10 22.81 9.93
N PRO A 90 -4.46 23.20 11.04
CA PRO A 90 -4.35 24.60 11.39
C PRO A 90 -3.74 25.35 10.19
N THR A 91 -4.53 26.20 9.54
CA THR A 91 -4.02 27.15 8.54
C THR A 91 -3.27 28.23 9.29
N TYR A 92 -1.98 28.01 9.51
CA TYR A 92 -1.12 29.04 10.07
C TYR A 92 -1.02 30.21 9.06
N SER A 93 -1.45 31.41 9.46
CA SER A 93 -1.22 32.61 8.65
C SER A 93 0.27 32.94 8.69
N LEU A 94 0.91 32.87 7.54
CA LEU A 94 2.35 33.10 7.41
C LEU A 94 2.69 34.56 7.16
N HIS A 95 1.68 35.42 7.08
CA HIS A 95 1.87 36.83 6.81
C HIS A 95 2.78 37.50 7.85
N ALA A 96 2.69 37.07 9.12
CA ALA A 96 3.59 37.51 10.18
C ALA A 96 5.02 36.93 10.08
N TYR A 97 5.20 35.80 9.39
CA TYR A 97 6.50 35.15 9.16
C TYR A 97 7.15 35.57 7.83
N ALA A 98 6.39 36.09 6.87
CA ALA A 98 6.88 36.60 5.59
C ALA A 98 7.75 37.85 5.78
N THR A 99 7.53 38.61 6.85
CA THR A 99 8.37 39.75 7.24
C THR A 99 9.59 39.34 8.07
N TYR A 100 9.69 38.07 8.47
CA TYR A 100 10.79 37.53 9.29
C TYR A 100 12.04 37.16 8.48
N ASP A 101 12.16 37.66 7.25
CA ASP A 101 13.31 37.42 6.37
C ASP A 101 14.57 38.23 6.78
N SER A 102 14.51 38.97 7.89
CA SER A 102 15.67 39.73 8.42
C SER A 102 15.87 39.69 9.95
N ILE A 103 15.07 38.91 10.70
CA ILE A 103 15.24 38.75 12.17
C ILE A 103 14.92 37.31 12.60
N SER A 104 15.30 36.34 11.76
CA SER A 104 15.00 34.94 12.02
C SER A 104 15.92 34.42 13.13
N PHE A 105 15.31 33.75 14.11
CA PHE A 105 15.75 32.78 15.14
C PHE A 105 17.22 32.27 15.19
N PHE A 106 17.99 32.47 14.14
CA PHE A 106 19.41 32.19 13.94
C PHE A 106 20.35 33.39 14.17
N ALA A 107 19.82 34.57 14.49
CA ALA A 107 20.63 35.80 14.48
C ALA A 107 21.44 36.07 15.76
N ALA A 108 21.19 35.41 16.89
CA ALA A 108 22.01 35.58 18.08
C ALA A 108 21.98 34.35 19.00
N GLN A 109 23.13 33.65 19.08
CA GLN A 109 23.60 33.15 20.36
C GLN A 109 23.65 34.33 21.33
N ALA A 110 22.72 34.40 22.27
CA ALA A 110 22.94 35.11 23.52
C ALA A 110 22.07 34.45 24.59
N GLU A 111 22.75 33.64 25.41
CA GLU A 111 22.27 32.99 26.63
C GLU A 111 21.64 31.60 26.45
N ASP A 112 22.56 30.65 26.60
CA ASP A 112 22.42 29.22 26.75
C ASP A 112 21.59 28.80 27.99
N PRO A 113 20.69 27.82 27.87
CA PRO A 113 20.38 26.95 29.00
C PRO A 113 20.75 25.46 28.79
N PHE A 114 21.21 25.05 27.60
CA PHE A 114 21.64 23.69 27.30
C PHE A 114 22.86 23.66 26.37
N GLY A 115 24.02 24.01 26.93
CA GLY A 115 25.26 24.12 26.18
C GLY A 115 25.73 22.78 25.64
N GLN A 116 25.60 22.61 24.33
CA GLN A 116 26.65 22.07 23.46
C GLN A 116 26.54 22.76 22.10
N GLU A 117 27.69 23.12 21.53
CA GLU A 117 27.83 23.85 20.27
C GLU A 117 26.92 23.29 19.16
N SER A 118 25.91 24.07 18.77
CA SER A 118 25.07 23.73 17.62
C SER A 118 25.85 24.00 16.34
N ALA A 119 26.32 22.93 15.70
CA ALA A 119 26.63 22.95 14.28
C ALA A 119 25.45 23.58 13.50
N SER A 120 25.75 24.37 12.47
CA SER A 120 24.77 24.96 11.55
C SER A 120 23.56 24.04 11.33
N ILE A 121 22.33 24.50 11.62
CA ILE A 121 21.10 23.74 11.31
C ILE A 121 20.94 23.73 9.79
N GLN A 122 21.66 22.81 9.16
CA GLN A 122 21.40 22.36 7.80
C GLN A 122 20.21 21.39 7.90
N PRO A 123 19.23 21.43 6.98
CA PRO A 123 18.23 20.36 6.92
C PRO A 123 18.95 19.01 6.89
N ASP A 124 18.50 18.04 7.69
CA ASP A 124 19.15 16.74 7.80
C ASP A 124 18.97 15.96 6.48
N TRP A 125 19.99 16.00 5.63
CA TRP A 125 20.08 15.22 4.41
C TRP A 125 20.45 13.78 4.78
N ILE A 126 19.64 12.82 4.35
CA ILE A 126 19.82 11.42 4.75
C ILE A 126 20.81 10.68 3.82
N ASP A 127 21.13 11.21 2.63
CA ASP A 127 22.08 10.58 1.68
C ASP A 127 22.83 11.62 0.79
N GLY A 128 24.14 11.43 0.58
CA GLY A 128 25.07 12.44 0.03
C GLY A 128 25.53 12.24 -1.42
N ALA A 129 25.10 11.17 -2.11
CA ALA A 129 25.63 10.83 -3.44
C ALA A 129 25.29 11.87 -4.55
N GLY A 130 24.17 12.60 -4.43
CA GLY A 130 23.73 13.60 -5.42
C GLY A 130 23.57 15.02 -4.87
N ARG A 131 23.90 15.25 -3.59
CA ARG A 131 23.58 16.50 -2.87
C ARG A 131 24.25 17.73 -3.50
N GLY A 132 25.57 17.68 -3.73
CA GLY A 132 26.30 18.80 -4.33
C GLY A 132 25.83 19.12 -5.76
N LEU A 133 25.41 18.09 -6.52
CA LEU A 133 24.81 18.28 -7.84
C LEU A 133 23.45 18.97 -7.75
N LEU A 134 22.59 18.54 -6.82
CA LEU A 134 21.30 19.19 -6.58
C LEU A 134 21.49 20.65 -6.18
N GLU A 135 22.36 20.93 -5.21
CA GLU A 135 22.66 22.30 -4.77
C GLU A 135 23.21 23.16 -5.90
N ALA A 136 24.12 22.64 -6.73
CA ALA A 136 24.65 23.34 -7.90
C ALA A 136 23.55 23.61 -8.96
N SER A 137 22.68 22.64 -9.22
CA SER A 137 21.56 22.80 -10.15
C SER A 137 20.56 23.86 -9.67
N MET A 138 20.26 23.88 -8.36
CA MET A 138 19.41 24.89 -7.73
C MET A 138 20.02 26.29 -7.82
N GLN A 139 21.33 26.41 -7.58
CA GLN A 139 22.04 27.69 -7.74
C GLN A 139 22.03 28.18 -9.19
N LYS A 140 22.19 27.26 -10.17
CA LYS A 140 22.11 27.59 -11.60
C LYS A 140 20.70 28.09 -11.96
N ALA A 141 19.66 27.37 -11.55
CA ALA A 141 18.27 27.76 -11.77
C ALA A 141 17.94 29.12 -11.12
N GLN A 142 18.43 29.35 -9.89
CA GLN A 142 18.29 30.65 -9.23
C GLN A 142 18.95 31.79 -10.02
N ARG A 143 20.17 31.59 -10.55
CA ARG A 143 20.84 32.59 -11.39
C ARG A 143 20.08 32.89 -12.68
N ALA A 144 19.34 31.91 -13.19
CA ALA A 144 18.46 32.06 -14.35
C ALA A 144 17.11 32.74 -14.01
N GLY A 145 16.85 33.04 -12.73
CA GLY A 145 15.62 33.69 -12.28
C GLY A 145 14.40 32.77 -12.22
N THR A 146 14.59 31.44 -12.26
CA THR A 146 13.49 30.47 -12.33
C THR A 146 13.04 29.91 -10.98
N VAL A 147 13.69 30.29 -9.86
CA VAL A 147 13.43 29.74 -8.52
C VAL A 147 13.55 30.80 -7.42
N GLU A 148 12.56 30.87 -6.52
CA GLU A 148 12.64 31.60 -5.25
C GLU A 148 13.37 30.77 -4.16
N ARG A 149 14.10 31.42 -3.25
CA ARG A 149 14.83 30.73 -2.16
C ARG A 149 13.90 29.83 -1.33
N THR A 150 14.32 28.57 -1.13
CA THR A 150 13.72 27.69 -0.14
C THR A 150 14.16 28.10 1.27
N SER A 151 13.22 28.56 2.09
CA SER A 151 13.46 28.81 3.51
C SER A 151 13.23 27.54 4.34
N ALA A 152 13.94 27.39 5.47
CA ALA A 152 13.68 26.33 6.45
C ALA A 152 12.22 26.32 6.94
N THR A 153 11.54 27.47 6.87
CA THR A 153 10.10 27.61 7.12
C THR A 153 9.24 26.72 6.22
N ARG A 154 9.66 26.38 4.99
CA ARG A 154 8.92 25.46 4.09
C ARG A 154 8.83 24.04 4.62
N TYR A 155 9.82 23.57 5.38
CA TYR A 155 9.77 22.25 6.00
C TYR A 155 8.65 22.16 7.06
N LEU A 156 8.35 23.28 7.72
CA LEU A 156 7.23 23.40 8.68
C LEU A 156 5.86 23.54 7.98
N TYR A 157 5.82 23.84 6.67
CA TYR A 157 4.58 24.06 5.90
C TYR A 157 4.12 22.85 5.10
N LEU A 158 4.89 21.77 5.07
CA LEU A 158 4.51 20.62 4.26
C LEU A 158 3.31 19.92 4.93
N PRO A 159 2.14 19.88 4.27
CA PRO A 159 0.92 19.34 4.87
C PRO A 159 1.06 17.84 5.14
N SER A 160 0.58 17.39 6.30
CA SER A 160 0.45 15.96 6.62
C SER A 160 -0.97 15.48 6.36
N VAL A 161 -1.12 14.20 6.01
CA VAL A 161 -2.43 13.53 6.00
C VAL A 161 -2.87 13.07 7.36
N TYR A 162 -1.98 13.10 8.36
CA TYR A 162 -2.38 12.89 9.72
C TYR A 162 -3.37 14.00 10.13
N ARG A 163 -4.57 13.58 10.53
CA ARG A 163 -5.61 14.46 11.05
C ARG A 163 -6.07 13.89 12.38
N GLU A 164 -6.12 14.74 13.40
CA GLU A 164 -6.84 14.39 14.62
C GLU A 164 -8.34 14.33 14.30
N THR A 165 -8.92 13.14 14.42
CA THR A 165 -10.37 12.96 14.36
C THR A 165 -10.96 13.28 15.72
N PRO A 166 -11.93 14.20 15.84
CA PRO A 166 -12.67 14.33 17.09
C PRO A 166 -13.31 12.98 17.42
N PRO A 167 -13.38 12.60 18.71
CA PRO A 167 -14.03 11.37 19.08
C PRO A 167 -15.48 11.38 18.57
N PRO A 168 -15.93 10.31 17.91
CA PRO A 168 -17.27 10.24 17.35
C PRO A 168 -18.29 10.40 18.47
N SER A 169 -19.33 11.19 18.23
CA SER A 169 -20.37 11.48 19.23
C SER A 169 -21.52 10.46 19.23
N LEU A 170 -21.61 9.62 18.21
CA LEU A 170 -22.70 8.67 17.98
C LEU A 170 -22.17 7.37 17.37
N LEU A 171 -22.94 6.29 17.53
CA LEU A 171 -22.69 5.01 16.87
C LEU A 171 -22.74 5.17 15.34
N GLN A 172 -21.65 4.80 14.66
CA GLN A 172 -21.57 4.84 13.20
C GLN A 172 -20.65 3.75 12.65
N ILE A 173 -21.02 3.16 11.51
CA ILE A 173 -20.13 2.24 10.79
C ILE A 173 -19.03 3.06 10.11
N SER A 174 -17.77 2.78 10.46
CA SER A 174 -16.59 3.42 9.85
C SER A 174 -16.08 2.64 8.64
N TYR A 175 -16.32 1.33 8.59
CA TYR A 175 -16.03 0.50 7.43
C TYR A 175 -17.00 -0.70 7.33
N PRO A 176 -17.51 -1.04 6.14
CA PRO A 176 -17.23 -0.43 4.83
C PRO A 176 -17.95 0.89 4.58
N PRO A 177 -17.53 1.67 3.57
CA PRO A 177 -18.29 2.84 3.14
C PRO A 177 -19.63 2.42 2.51
N ASN A 178 -20.61 3.34 2.54
CA ASN A 178 -21.88 3.11 1.86
C ASN A 178 -21.69 2.96 0.34
N ASN A 179 -22.48 2.07 -0.27
CA ASN A 179 -22.38 1.65 -1.66
C ASN A 179 -21.03 1.02 -2.04
N ALA A 180 -20.31 0.45 -1.08
CA ALA A 180 -19.09 -0.31 -1.35
C ALA A 180 -19.31 -1.43 -2.37
N VAL A 181 -18.28 -1.70 -3.16
CA VAL A 181 -18.25 -2.77 -4.15
C VAL A 181 -17.05 -3.65 -3.85
N PHE A 182 -17.29 -4.92 -3.53
CA PHE A 182 -16.22 -5.87 -3.26
C PHE A 182 -15.94 -6.77 -4.48
N PRO A 183 -14.67 -7.16 -4.73
CA PRO A 183 -14.35 -8.21 -5.69
C PRO A 183 -15.01 -9.54 -5.30
N ALA A 184 -15.54 -10.29 -6.27
CA ALA A 184 -16.17 -11.59 -6.02
C ALA A 184 -15.23 -12.64 -5.42
N ASN A 185 -13.93 -12.50 -5.68
CA ASN A 185 -12.88 -13.38 -5.18
C ASN A 185 -12.19 -12.85 -3.91
N LEU A 186 -12.68 -11.78 -3.28
CA LEU A 186 -12.10 -11.28 -2.04
C LEU A 186 -12.45 -12.18 -0.84
N CYS A 187 -11.49 -12.45 0.04
CA CYS A 187 -11.77 -13.09 1.32
C CYS A 187 -12.71 -12.25 2.20
N ALA A 188 -13.34 -12.90 3.19
CA ALA A 188 -14.24 -12.24 4.13
C ALA A 188 -13.62 -10.96 4.75
N PRO A 189 -14.24 -9.78 4.59
CA PRO A 189 -13.74 -8.55 5.17
C PRO A 189 -14.07 -8.44 6.67
N ARG A 190 -13.45 -7.48 7.34
CA ARG A 190 -13.84 -6.99 8.67
C ARG A 190 -14.79 -5.81 8.50
N VAL A 191 -15.71 -5.64 9.42
CA VAL A 191 -16.55 -4.45 9.58
C VAL A 191 -16.03 -3.72 10.81
N ASP A 192 -15.87 -2.40 10.72
CA ASP A 192 -15.45 -1.55 11.83
C ASP A 192 -16.53 -0.50 12.08
N TRP A 193 -16.74 -0.14 13.35
CA TRP A 193 -17.61 0.95 13.74
C TRP A 193 -17.03 1.73 14.90
N GLU A 194 -17.55 2.91 15.09
CA GLU A 194 -17.23 3.79 16.17
C GLU A 194 -18.43 3.90 17.10
N ASP A 195 -18.19 3.85 18.41
CA ASP A 195 -19.26 4.00 19.41
C ASP A 195 -18.68 4.44 20.77
N PRO A 196 -19.00 5.67 21.22
CA PRO A 196 -18.52 6.19 22.50
C PRO A 196 -19.39 5.79 23.71
N VAL A 197 -20.61 5.27 23.50
CA VAL A 197 -21.62 5.09 24.55
C VAL A 197 -21.76 3.64 24.99
N ASN A 198 -21.75 2.72 24.05
CA ASN A 198 -22.14 1.32 24.25
C ASN A 198 -20.92 0.40 24.41
N ASP A 199 -21.14 -0.79 24.97
CA ASP A 199 -20.11 -1.82 25.21
C ASP A 199 -20.51 -3.22 24.69
N LEU A 200 -21.69 -3.31 24.06
CA LEU A 200 -22.20 -4.52 23.44
C LEU A 200 -22.94 -4.16 22.14
N TRP A 201 -22.70 -4.92 21.09
CA TRP A 201 -23.25 -4.66 19.77
C TRP A 201 -23.89 -5.87 19.13
N GLN A 202 -25.03 -5.66 18.49
CA GLN A 202 -25.65 -6.61 17.58
C GLN A 202 -25.33 -6.19 16.14
N VAL A 203 -24.58 -7.03 15.44
CA VAL A 203 -24.28 -6.90 14.02
C VAL A 203 -25.34 -7.65 13.24
N THR A 204 -26.04 -6.99 12.32
CA THR A 204 -27.01 -7.66 11.43
C THR A 204 -26.65 -7.39 9.98
N VAL A 205 -26.54 -8.45 9.19
CA VAL A 205 -26.33 -8.41 7.74
C VAL A 205 -27.51 -9.05 7.05
N GLY A 206 -27.99 -8.47 5.95
CA GLY A 206 -29.03 -9.07 5.14
C GLY A 206 -28.91 -8.79 3.65
N LEU A 207 -29.73 -9.47 2.87
CA LEU A 207 -29.93 -9.21 1.45
C LEU A 207 -31.26 -8.50 1.23
N SER A 208 -31.23 -7.38 0.52
CA SER A 208 -32.43 -6.63 0.15
C SER A 208 -33.41 -7.51 -0.63
N ASP A 209 -34.70 -7.29 -0.42
CA ASP A 209 -35.79 -8.05 -1.04
C ASP A 209 -35.77 -9.56 -0.75
N THR A 210 -35.18 -9.96 0.39
CA THR A 210 -35.20 -11.35 0.88
C THR A 210 -35.41 -11.40 2.40
N ALA A 211 -35.74 -12.59 2.90
CA ALA A 211 -35.73 -12.88 4.33
C ALA A 211 -34.35 -13.33 4.87
N LEU A 212 -33.32 -13.37 4.01
CA LEU A 212 -31.99 -13.81 4.41
C LEU A 212 -31.31 -12.73 5.25
N GLN A 213 -31.06 -13.06 6.51
CA GLN A 213 -30.33 -12.24 7.45
C GLN A 213 -29.50 -13.11 8.40
N TRP A 214 -28.38 -12.55 8.84
CA TRP A 214 -27.50 -13.14 9.84
C TRP A 214 -27.24 -12.11 10.92
N THR A 215 -27.20 -12.59 12.16
CA THR A 215 -27.00 -11.75 13.34
C THR A 215 -25.88 -12.33 14.20
N ALA A 216 -25.06 -11.46 14.75
CA ALA A 216 -24.04 -11.78 15.74
C ALA A 216 -24.07 -10.74 16.86
N ILE A 217 -23.72 -11.15 18.08
CA ILE A 217 -23.52 -10.24 19.21
C ILE A 217 -22.04 -10.25 19.56
N VAL A 218 -21.46 -9.07 19.73
CA VAL A 218 -20.03 -8.83 19.91
C VAL A 218 -19.79 -7.71 20.90
N ASP A 219 -18.58 -7.67 21.45
CA ASP A 219 -18.12 -6.71 22.46
C ASP A 219 -16.82 -6.01 22.09
N GLU A 220 -16.39 -6.21 20.86
CA GLU A 220 -15.38 -5.41 20.20
C GLU A 220 -16.04 -4.57 19.12
N ARG A 221 -15.47 -3.38 18.84
CA ARG A 221 -15.95 -2.44 17.81
C ARG A 221 -15.63 -2.89 16.38
N SER A 222 -15.39 -4.18 16.20
CA SER A 222 -15.10 -4.79 14.91
C SER A 222 -15.68 -6.19 14.84
N TRP A 223 -16.01 -6.63 13.62
CA TRP A 223 -16.55 -7.97 13.39
C TRP A 223 -16.10 -8.52 12.04
N TRP A 224 -15.59 -9.74 12.05
CA TRP A 224 -15.25 -10.46 10.83
C TRP A 224 -16.46 -11.22 10.31
N PHE A 225 -16.75 -11.07 9.01
CA PHE A 225 -17.74 -11.94 8.38
C PHE A 225 -17.32 -13.41 8.53
N PRO A 226 -18.21 -14.29 9.05
CA PRO A 226 -17.98 -15.72 8.98
C PRO A 226 -17.85 -16.15 7.53
N ALA A 227 -16.91 -17.05 7.23
CA ALA A 227 -16.65 -17.49 5.85
C ALA A 227 -17.91 -18.01 5.15
N SER A 228 -18.76 -18.77 5.85
CA SER A 228 -20.02 -19.29 5.31
C SER A 228 -21.04 -18.19 4.93
N VAL A 229 -21.09 -17.11 5.71
CA VAL A 229 -21.94 -15.94 5.43
C VAL A 229 -21.37 -15.19 4.23
N TRP A 230 -20.07 -14.93 4.22
CA TRP A 230 -19.41 -14.23 3.12
C TRP A 230 -19.50 -14.99 1.81
N ASP A 231 -19.33 -16.31 1.81
CA ASP A 231 -19.46 -17.16 0.62
C ASP A 231 -20.89 -17.08 0.04
N THR A 232 -21.90 -16.99 0.90
CA THR A 232 -23.29 -16.84 0.48
C THR A 232 -23.52 -15.45 -0.11
N LEU A 233 -23.06 -14.40 0.55
CA LEU A 233 -23.14 -13.03 0.03
C LEU A 233 -22.38 -12.87 -1.29
N SER A 234 -21.18 -13.45 -1.41
CA SER A 234 -20.35 -13.41 -2.61
C SER A 234 -21.04 -14.00 -3.85
N ARG A 235 -21.97 -14.95 -3.66
CA ARG A 235 -22.78 -15.51 -4.76
C ARG A 235 -24.06 -14.71 -5.02
N GLU A 236 -24.78 -14.32 -3.97
CA GLU A 236 -26.13 -13.75 -4.08
C GLU A 236 -26.12 -12.22 -4.29
N ALA A 237 -25.19 -11.50 -3.67
CA ALA A 237 -25.08 -10.04 -3.73
C ALA A 237 -24.39 -9.51 -5.00
N VAL A 238 -24.19 -10.37 -6.00
CA VAL A 238 -23.87 -9.97 -7.38
C VAL A 238 -25.12 -9.42 -8.07
N LYS A 239 -26.30 -9.97 -7.75
CA LYS A 239 -27.59 -9.62 -8.37
C LYS A 239 -28.48 -8.78 -7.46
N LYS A 240 -28.12 -8.66 -6.18
CA LYS A 240 -28.92 -8.04 -5.13
C LYS A 240 -28.05 -7.12 -4.29
N GLN A 241 -28.67 -6.13 -3.65
CA GLN A 241 -27.97 -5.25 -2.73
C GLN A 241 -27.93 -5.87 -1.33
N ALA A 242 -26.73 -6.05 -0.77
CA ALA A 242 -26.56 -6.42 0.62
C ALA A 242 -26.58 -5.18 1.52
N TRP A 243 -26.90 -5.36 2.80
CA TRP A 243 -26.84 -4.30 3.79
C TRP A 243 -26.32 -4.81 5.12
N ILE A 244 -25.73 -3.92 5.90
CA ILE A 244 -25.29 -4.17 7.27
C ILE A 244 -25.78 -3.03 8.20
N GLN A 245 -26.15 -3.39 9.42
CA GLN A 245 -26.53 -2.47 10.49
C GLN A 245 -25.94 -2.92 11.82
N ILE A 246 -25.48 -1.96 12.60
CA ILE A 246 -25.02 -2.18 13.97
C ILE A 246 -26.05 -1.60 14.93
N LYS A 247 -26.42 -2.35 15.96
CA LYS A 247 -27.12 -1.82 17.14
C LYS A 247 -26.21 -1.89 18.34
N GLY A 248 -26.16 -0.85 19.16
CA GLY A 248 -25.38 -0.78 20.40
C GLY A 248 -26.28 -0.68 21.63
N THR A 249 -25.86 -1.31 22.73
CA THR A 249 -26.47 -1.19 24.05
C THR A 249 -25.41 -1.39 25.15
N ARG A 250 -25.79 -1.22 26.41
CA ARG A 250 -24.93 -1.49 27.58
C ARG A 250 -25.26 -2.82 28.24
N ARG A 251 -24.22 -3.56 28.67
CA ARG A 251 -24.37 -4.84 29.41
C ARG A 251 -25.00 -4.68 30.79
N SER A 252 -24.74 -3.58 31.48
CA SER A 252 -25.18 -3.37 32.86
C SER A 252 -26.43 -2.50 32.94
N LEU A 253 -27.46 -3.06 33.57
CA LEU A 253 -28.39 -2.32 34.40
C LEU A 253 -27.73 -2.20 35.78
N GLU A 254 -27.47 -0.99 36.28
CA GLU A 254 -27.40 -0.81 37.72
C GLU A 254 -28.73 -1.29 38.31
N GLU A 255 -28.72 -2.00 39.44
CA GLU A 255 -29.96 -2.45 40.09
C GLU A 255 -30.92 -1.26 40.28
N GLY A 256 -32.08 -1.31 39.62
CA GLY A 256 -33.09 -0.24 39.65
C GLY A 256 -33.05 0.75 38.48
N SER A 257 -32.16 0.58 37.50
CA SER A 257 -32.12 1.39 36.28
C SER A 257 -33.13 0.92 35.22
N SER A 258 -33.56 1.85 34.35
CA SER A 258 -34.42 1.54 33.20
C SER A 258 -33.69 0.64 32.19
N PRO A 259 -34.38 -0.22 31.41
CA PRO A 259 -33.76 -1.03 30.34
C PRO A 259 -32.79 -0.20 29.50
N PRO A 260 -31.61 -0.72 29.14
CA PRO A 260 -30.62 0.08 28.43
C PRO A 260 -31.18 0.51 27.07
N GLY A 261 -31.06 1.79 26.76
CA GLY A 261 -31.51 2.34 25.48
C GLY A 261 -30.70 1.77 24.33
N ILE A 262 -31.37 1.33 23.26
CA ILE A 262 -30.71 0.77 22.08
C ILE A 262 -30.47 1.89 21.07
N GLN A 263 -29.24 2.03 20.60
CA GLN A 263 -28.89 2.88 19.46
C GLN A 263 -28.66 2.02 18.23
N ALA A 264 -28.95 2.53 17.03
CA ALA A 264 -28.65 1.84 15.78
C ALA A 264 -27.92 2.76 14.81
N SER A 265 -26.93 2.22 14.10
CA SER A 265 -26.34 2.91 12.96
C SER A 265 -27.34 3.04 11.81
N GLN A 266 -27.05 3.95 10.87
CA GLN A 266 -27.59 3.85 9.52
C GLN A 266 -27.23 2.49 8.90
N LYS A 267 -28.07 2.05 7.96
CA LYS A 267 -27.74 0.89 7.12
C LYS A 267 -26.67 1.29 6.10
N ILE A 268 -25.63 0.49 6.02
CA ILE A 268 -24.62 0.57 4.98
C ILE A 268 -24.94 -0.48 3.93
N TYR A 269 -25.08 -0.05 2.69
CA TYR A 269 -25.36 -0.93 1.56
C TYR A 269 -24.07 -1.26 0.81
N PHE A 270 -23.98 -2.47 0.30
CA PHE A 270 -22.86 -2.90 -0.53
C PHE A 270 -23.30 -3.96 -1.54
N ARG A 271 -22.47 -4.17 -2.57
CA ARG A 271 -22.66 -5.23 -3.56
C ARG A 271 -21.36 -5.98 -3.81
N ILE A 272 -21.50 -7.15 -4.43
CA ILE A 272 -20.38 -7.93 -4.94
C ILE A 272 -20.32 -7.71 -6.44
N SER A 273 -19.13 -7.42 -6.94
CA SER A 273 -18.89 -7.24 -8.37
C SER A 273 -19.06 -8.55 -9.14
N ALA A 274 -19.54 -8.48 -10.39
CA ALA A 274 -19.45 -9.61 -11.31
C ALA A 274 -18.03 -9.85 -11.86
N TRP A 275 -17.18 -8.81 -11.86
CA TRP A 275 -15.77 -8.88 -12.21
C TRP A 275 -14.91 -9.19 -10.99
N GLU A 276 -14.18 -10.29 -11.03
CA GLU A 276 -13.12 -10.60 -10.06
C GLU A 276 -11.96 -9.60 -10.18
N ALA A 277 -11.23 -9.38 -9.08
CA ALA A 277 -9.93 -8.73 -9.13
C ALA A 277 -8.83 -9.75 -9.41
N ASP A 278 -7.62 -9.31 -9.71
CA ASP A 278 -6.48 -10.21 -9.81
C ASP A 278 -6.23 -10.91 -8.46
N ASN A 279 -5.92 -12.22 -8.49
CA ASN A 279 -5.87 -13.01 -7.26
C ASN A 279 -4.73 -12.60 -6.32
N VAL A 280 -3.65 -12.03 -6.86
CA VAL A 280 -2.44 -11.75 -6.08
C VAL A 280 -2.01 -10.30 -6.24
N ILE A 281 -1.63 -9.69 -5.12
CA ILE A 281 -0.94 -8.40 -5.09
C ILE A 281 0.51 -8.66 -4.68
N VAL A 282 1.46 -8.23 -5.51
CA VAL A 282 2.86 -8.09 -5.12
C VAL A 282 3.04 -6.70 -4.53
N TYR A 283 3.65 -6.57 -3.36
CA TYR A 283 3.90 -5.27 -2.75
C TYR A 283 5.17 -5.28 -1.93
N ARG A 284 5.59 -4.09 -1.54
CA ARG A 284 6.71 -3.85 -0.66
C ARG A 284 6.24 -3.32 0.69
N THR A 285 6.93 -3.71 1.77
CA THR A 285 6.65 -3.22 3.13
C THR A 285 7.72 -2.23 3.56
N VAL A 286 7.29 -1.08 4.11
CA VAL A 286 8.18 0.01 4.52
C VAL A 286 7.79 0.52 5.90
N VAL A 287 8.74 0.60 6.84
CA VAL A 287 8.52 1.18 8.17
C VAL A 287 8.71 2.71 8.12
N PRO A 288 7.71 3.53 8.48
CA PRO A 288 7.86 4.99 8.64
C PRO A 288 8.66 5.38 9.91
N PRO A 289 9.38 6.53 9.90
CA PRO A 289 9.82 7.23 8.71
C PRO A 289 10.75 6.33 7.90
N PHE A 290 10.70 6.40 6.56
CA PHE A 290 11.57 5.57 5.73
C PHE A 290 13.03 5.85 6.07
N ASN A 291 13.74 4.79 6.41
CA ASN A 291 15.16 4.82 6.69
C ASN A 291 15.85 3.93 5.66
N MET A 292 16.86 4.47 4.97
CA MET A 292 17.64 3.74 3.97
C MET A 292 18.37 2.49 4.51
N ARG A 293 18.59 2.39 5.82
CA ARG A 293 19.11 1.18 6.49
C ARG A 293 18.02 0.12 6.74
N LYS A 294 16.73 0.49 6.69
CA LYS A 294 15.61 -0.44 6.74
C LYS A 294 15.27 -0.86 5.32
N THR A 295 15.99 -1.86 4.85
CA THR A 295 15.86 -2.37 3.50
C THR A 295 14.52 -3.09 3.33
N PRO A 296 13.65 -2.62 2.42
CA PRO A 296 12.29 -3.11 2.36
C PRO A 296 12.21 -4.46 1.64
N SER A 297 11.54 -5.42 2.26
CA SER A 297 11.24 -6.72 1.63
C SER A 297 9.94 -6.64 0.82
N THR A 298 9.84 -7.52 -0.17
CA THR A 298 8.66 -7.65 -1.02
C THR A 298 7.96 -8.97 -0.75
N TYR A 299 6.62 -8.94 -0.84
CA TYR A 299 5.75 -10.04 -0.53
C TYR A 299 4.64 -10.16 -1.57
N THR A 300 4.05 -11.34 -1.64
CA THR A 300 2.85 -11.62 -2.41
C THR A 300 1.70 -11.96 -1.48
N ARG A 301 0.53 -11.38 -1.72
CA ARG A 301 -0.69 -11.57 -0.94
C ARG A 301 -1.81 -12.08 -1.84
N ASP A 302 -2.37 -13.24 -1.51
CA ASP A 302 -3.51 -13.82 -2.25
C ASP A 302 -4.84 -13.32 -1.68
N ILE A 303 -5.54 -12.44 -2.39
CA ILE A 303 -6.72 -11.73 -1.87
C ILE A 303 -7.88 -12.66 -1.50
N ARG A 304 -7.89 -13.91 -1.98
CA ARG A 304 -8.91 -14.93 -1.67
C ARG A 304 -8.76 -15.54 -0.29
N SER A 305 -7.58 -15.38 0.32
CA SER A 305 -7.26 -15.88 1.65
C SER A 305 -6.57 -14.79 2.47
N PHE A 306 -5.91 -15.12 3.58
CA PHE A 306 -4.97 -14.22 4.28
C PHE A 306 -3.51 -14.57 4.00
N GLU A 307 -3.24 -15.45 3.04
CA GLU A 307 -1.91 -15.97 2.77
C GLU A 307 -0.98 -14.86 2.24
N VAL A 308 0.14 -14.71 2.93
CA VAL A 308 1.28 -13.86 2.54
C VAL A 308 2.49 -14.78 2.34
N ARG A 309 3.20 -14.61 1.23
CA ARG A 309 4.48 -15.29 0.98
C ARG A 309 5.58 -14.28 0.65
N PRO A 310 6.81 -14.48 1.14
CA PRO A 310 7.97 -13.75 0.65
C PRO A 310 8.06 -13.83 -0.88
N PHE A 311 8.28 -12.69 -1.52
CA PHE A 311 8.53 -12.62 -2.96
C PHE A 311 10.03 -12.40 -3.24
N LEU A 312 10.63 -11.42 -2.56
CA LEU A 312 12.07 -11.17 -2.56
C LEU A 312 12.46 -10.44 -1.27
N LEU A 313 13.27 -11.12 -0.44
CA LEU A 313 13.69 -10.61 0.88
C LEU A 313 14.98 -9.80 0.81
N ALA A 314 14.97 -8.64 1.46
CA ALA A 314 16.07 -7.69 1.52
C ALA A 314 17.34 -8.22 2.20
N ARG A 315 17.20 -9.18 3.14
CA ARG A 315 18.32 -9.80 3.88
C ARG A 315 19.26 -8.76 4.51
N ASP A 316 18.70 -7.64 4.97
CA ASP A 316 19.37 -6.46 5.56
C ASP A 316 20.43 -5.75 4.69
N ASN A 317 20.87 -6.38 3.60
CA ASN A 317 21.97 -5.93 2.75
C ASN A 317 21.48 -5.43 1.37
N TYR A 318 20.23 -5.72 0.98
CA TYR A 318 19.69 -5.38 -0.33
C TYR A 318 18.46 -4.48 -0.24
N CYS A 319 18.47 -3.38 -0.98
CA CYS A 319 17.28 -2.59 -1.24
C CYS A 319 16.76 -2.94 -2.65
N TYR A 320 15.56 -3.53 -2.71
CA TYR A 320 14.83 -3.74 -3.96
C TYR A 320 13.84 -2.60 -4.12
N ASN A 321 14.14 -1.65 -5.01
CA ASN A 321 13.32 -0.44 -5.14
C ASN A 321 12.07 -0.70 -6.00
N CYS A 322 12.24 -0.60 -7.32
CA CYS A 322 11.16 -0.74 -8.29
C CYS A 322 11.16 -2.17 -8.82
N HIS A 323 9.99 -2.75 -8.97
CA HIS A 323 9.77 -4.00 -9.68
C HIS A 323 8.61 -3.83 -10.66
N THR A 324 8.64 -4.53 -11.79
CA THR A 324 7.55 -4.52 -12.77
C THR A 324 7.54 -5.80 -13.59
N PHE A 325 6.35 -6.32 -13.86
CA PHE A 325 6.16 -7.47 -14.75
C PHE A 325 5.82 -7.03 -16.17
N SER A 326 6.31 -7.77 -17.16
CA SER A 326 5.93 -7.58 -18.57
C SER A 326 4.56 -8.15 -18.89
N SER A 327 4.02 -8.98 -17.99
CA SER A 327 2.72 -9.62 -18.13
C SER A 327 1.98 -9.56 -16.80
N LYS A 328 0.70 -9.18 -16.86
CA LYS A 328 -0.21 -9.24 -15.70
C LYS A 328 -0.59 -10.66 -15.29
N ALA A 329 -0.22 -11.69 -16.06
CA ALA A 329 -0.48 -13.07 -15.70
C ALA A 329 0.27 -13.52 -14.42
N GLY A 330 1.44 -12.93 -14.15
CA GLY A 330 2.37 -13.34 -13.08
C GLY A 330 3.11 -14.66 -13.36
N THR A 331 2.56 -15.52 -14.22
CA THR A 331 3.09 -16.87 -14.52
C THR A 331 3.89 -16.95 -15.81
N SER A 332 4.01 -15.85 -16.54
CA SER A 332 4.75 -15.71 -17.80
C SER A 332 5.37 -14.31 -17.93
N GLY A 333 6.22 -14.13 -18.93
CA GLY A 333 6.88 -12.87 -19.23
C GLY A 333 8.16 -12.66 -18.41
N LYS A 334 8.52 -11.40 -18.18
CA LYS A 334 9.75 -10.99 -17.50
C LYS A 334 9.44 -10.09 -16.31
N LEU A 335 10.33 -10.12 -15.34
CA LEU A 335 10.36 -9.26 -14.18
C LEU A 335 11.62 -8.40 -14.25
N GLY A 336 11.48 -7.08 -14.17
CA GLY A 336 12.59 -6.15 -13.98
C GLY A 336 12.61 -5.65 -12.55
N ILE A 337 13.79 -5.59 -11.92
CA ILE A 337 13.96 -5.10 -10.54
C ILE A 337 15.20 -4.22 -10.45
N GLN A 338 15.06 -3.02 -9.89
CA GLN A 338 16.22 -2.23 -9.48
C GLN A 338 16.78 -2.79 -8.17
N VAL A 339 18.10 -3.01 -8.13
CA VAL A 339 18.79 -3.53 -6.96
C VAL A 339 19.87 -2.56 -6.50
N ARG A 340 19.88 -2.24 -5.20
CA ARG A 340 20.98 -1.56 -4.51
C ARG A 340 21.48 -2.45 -3.37
N TYR A 341 22.73 -2.89 -3.44
CA TYR A 341 23.45 -3.55 -2.37
C TYR A 341 24.06 -2.50 -1.44
N MET A 342 23.75 -2.59 -0.15
CA MET A 342 24.05 -1.56 0.86
C MET A 342 25.34 -1.83 1.63
N SER A 343 25.88 -3.04 1.54
CA SER A 343 27.07 -3.44 2.31
C SER A 343 28.35 -3.12 1.53
N PRO A 344 29.45 -2.82 2.24
CA PRO A 344 30.72 -2.49 1.58
C PRO A 344 31.28 -3.68 0.81
N GLY A 345 32.15 -3.41 -0.17
CA GLY A 345 32.94 -4.43 -0.86
C GLY A 345 32.42 -4.88 -2.23
N SER A 346 31.29 -4.36 -2.71
CA SER A 346 30.85 -4.60 -4.09
C SER A 346 31.44 -3.58 -5.06
N GLU A 347 31.99 -4.06 -6.18
CA GLU A 347 32.43 -3.22 -7.31
C GLU A 347 31.25 -2.61 -8.10
N LEU A 348 30.06 -3.22 -8.00
CA LEU A 348 28.82 -2.74 -8.62
C LEU A 348 27.67 -2.85 -7.60
N PRO A 349 27.54 -1.88 -6.69
CA PRO A 349 26.51 -1.91 -5.64
C PRO A 349 25.13 -1.51 -6.15
N VAL A 350 24.99 -1.00 -7.37
CA VAL A 350 23.70 -0.63 -7.98
C VAL A 350 23.63 -1.22 -9.38
N TYR A 351 22.55 -1.92 -9.71
CA TYR A 351 22.37 -2.60 -10.98
C TYR A 351 20.90 -2.94 -11.25
N LEU A 352 20.62 -3.38 -12.48
CA LEU A 352 19.33 -3.92 -12.89
C LEU A 352 19.34 -5.45 -12.73
N GLY A 353 18.35 -6.01 -12.05
CA GLY A 353 18.04 -7.43 -12.08
C GLY A 353 16.93 -7.69 -13.10
N VAL A 354 17.07 -8.73 -13.92
CA VAL A 354 16.01 -9.23 -14.80
C VAL A 354 15.80 -10.71 -14.53
N TYR A 355 14.54 -11.13 -14.51
CA TYR A 355 14.16 -12.54 -14.40
C TYR A 355 13.12 -12.88 -15.47
N ASP A 356 13.46 -13.79 -16.37
CA ASP A 356 12.55 -14.37 -17.34
C ASP A 356 11.79 -15.54 -16.71
N ILE A 357 10.48 -15.38 -16.57
CA ILE A 357 9.58 -16.33 -15.92
C ILE A 357 9.31 -17.53 -16.85
N ASP A 358 9.29 -17.29 -18.17
CA ASP A 358 9.07 -18.35 -19.14
C ASP A 358 10.28 -19.29 -19.20
N GLU A 359 11.50 -18.72 -19.20
CA GLU A 359 12.77 -19.44 -19.21
C GLU A 359 13.22 -19.90 -17.81
N GLN A 360 12.61 -19.39 -16.74
CA GLN A 360 13.06 -19.59 -15.34
C GLN A 360 14.53 -19.21 -15.14
N ARG A 361 14.94 -18.09 -15.74
CA ARG A 361 16.34 -17.63 -15.79
C ARG A 361 16.41 -16.15 -15.49
N GLY A 362 17.28 -15.77 -14.57
CA GLY A 362 17.55 -14.36 -14.30
C GLY A 362 19.03 -14.00 -14.41
N TRP A 363 19.30 -12.69 -14.50
CA TRP A 363 20.63 -12.15 -14.61
C TRP A 363 20.72 -10.75 -14.00
N LYS A 364 21.92 -10.39 -13.56
CA LYS A 364 22.31 -9.04 -13.13
C LYS A 364 22.89 -8.29 -14.32
N ALA A 365 22.28 -7.19 -14.72
CA ALA A 365 22.70 -6.34 -15.82
C ALA A 365 23.39 -5.06 -15.33
N LYS A 366 24.60 -4.79 -15.86
CA LYS A 366 25.26 -3.48 -15.77
C LYS A 366 24.97 -2.70 -17.05
N LEU A 367 24.22 -1.61 -16.92
CA LEU A 367 23.88 -0.74 -18.04
C LEU A 367 25.09 0.12 -18.45
N PRO A 368 25.20 0.54 -19.72
CA PRO A 368 26.31 1.34 -20.24
C PRO A 368 26.18 2.83 -19.85
N PHE A 369 25.86 3.08 -18.58
CA PHE A 369 25.64 4.41 -18.02
C PHE A 369 26.62 4.67 -16.88
N ASP A 370 27.15 5.88 -16.77
CA ASP A 370 28.07 6.23 -15.68
C ASP A 370 27.36 6.13 -14.31
N ILE A 371 26.10 6.58 -14.26
CA ILE A 371 25.25 6.47 -13.08
C ILE A 371 24.35 5.23 -13.24
N GLN A 372 24.67 4.18 -12.48
CA GLN A 372 24.01 2.87 -12.59
C GLN A 372 22.58 2.81 -12.03
N MET A 373 22.19 3.84 -11.27
CA MET A 373 20.87 3.93 -10.67
C MET A 373 19.81 4.08 -11.78
N SER A 374 19.03 3.01 -11.93
CA SER A 374 18.00 2.85 -12.96
C SER A 374 16.68 2.44 -12.29
N THR A 375 15.84 3.41 -11.96
CA THR A 375 14.56 3.16 -11.28
C THR A 375 13.38 3.36 -12.22
N PHE A 376 12.16 3.20 -11.70
CA PHE A 376 10.91 3.48 -12.40
C PHE A 376 10.88 2.90 -13.81
N MET A 377 10.47 1.65 -13.91
CA MET A 377 10.60 0.88 -15.13
C MET A 377 9.26 0.35 -15.63
N SER A 378 9.20 0.10 -16.93
CA SER A 378 8.03 -0.45 -17.61
C SER A 378 8.46 -1.28 -18.80
N TRP A 379 7.98 -2.52 -18.85
CA TRP A 379 8.11 -3.34 -20.04
C TRP A 379 7.18 -2.85 -21.14
N SER A 380 7.65 -2.97 -22.37
CA SER A 380 6.82 -2.95 -23.56
C SER A 380 5.84 -4.14 -23.54
N PRO A 381 4.68 -4.05 -24.22
CA PRO A 381 3.69 -5.13 -24.24
C PRO A 381 4.24 -6.49 -24.70
N GLY A 382 5.22 -6.48 -25.62
CA GLY A 382 5.90 -7.69 -26.09
C GLY A 382 7.01 -8.21 -25.17
N GLY A 383 7.37 -7.49 -24.11
CA GLY A 383 8.41 -7.89 -23.16
C GLY A 383 9.85 -7.82 -23.67
N GLN A 384 10.10 -7.28 -24.87
CA GLN A 384 11.45 -7.11 -25.44
C GLN A 384 12.15 -5.87 -24.90
N PHE A 385 11.46 -4.72 -24.89
CA PHE A 385 12.02 -3.47 -24.43
C PHE A 385 11.60 -3.19 -22.99
N LEU A 386 12.56 -2.77 -22.16
CA LEU A 386 12.35 -2.21 -20.83
C LEU A 386 12.69 -0.72 -20.86
N ALA A 387 11.67 0.13 -20.70
CA ALA A 387 11.88 1.55 -20.50
C ALA A 387 12.16 1.83 -19.01
N LEU A 388 13.07 2.75 -18.72
CA LEU A 388 13.48 3.06 -17.35
C LEU A 388 13.97 4.51 -17.21
N SER A 389 13.89 5.03 -15.99
CA SER A 389 14.60 6.26 -15.61
C SER A 389 16.08 5.94 -15.41
N ALA A 390 16.95 6.44 -16.29
CA ALA A 390 18.39 6.22 -16.30
C ALA A 390 19.17 7.45 -15.83
N ASN A 391 20.48 7.29 -15.68
CA ASN A 391 21.40 8.36 -15.27
C ASN A 391 20.96 9.09 -13.99
N GLN A 392 20.22 8.38 -13.12
CA GLN A 392 19.42 9.02 -12.10
C GLN A 392 20.16 9.10 -10.79
N LEU A 393 20.25 10.29 -10.18
CA LEU A 393 20.69 10.41 -8.80
C LEU A 393 19.51 10.63 -7.88
N PHE A 394 19.64 10.20 -6.62
CA PHE A 394 18.63 10.44 -5.59
C PHE A 394 19.22 11.26 -4.47
N VAL A 395 18.40 12.16 -3.96
CA VAL A 395 18.64 12.88 -2.71
C VAL A 395 17.45 12.64 -1.81
N THR A 396 17.70 12.09 -0.61
CA THR A 396 16.69 11.85 0.39
C THR A 396 16.74 12.92 1.46
N PHE A 397 15.56 13.34 1.88
CA PHE A 397 15.36 14.36 2.89
C PHE A 397 14.78 13.67 4.12
N ALA A 398 15.02 14.23 5.30
CA ALA A 398 14.20 13.88 6.45
C ALA A 398 12.71 14.04 6.04
N PRO A 399 11.89 13.00 6.17
CA PRO A 399 10.46 13.15 5.95
C PRO A 399 9.86 13.98 7.09
N ILE A 400 8.81 14.76 6.80
CA ILE A 400 7.97 15.33 7.87
C ILE A 400 7.36 14.18 8.67
N VAL A 401 6.98 14.47 9.91
CA VAL A 401 6.29 13.52 10.79
C VAL A 401 5.17 12.83 10.01
N TYR A 402 5.29 11.51 9.88
CA TYR A 402 4.38 10.59 9.20
C TYR A 402 4.44 10.51 7.67
N GLU A 403 5.25 11.31 6.94
CA GLU A 403 5.50 11.04 5.52
C GLU A 403 6.32 9.75 5.35
N THR A 404 5.92 8.90 4.41
CA THR A 404 6.60 7.61 4.23
C THR A 404 7.92 7.82 3.51
N GLN A 405 7.98 8.64 2.46
CA GLN A 405 9.21 8.89 1.68
C GLN A 405 9.19 10.33 1.16
N PHE A 406 10.32 11.04 1.28
CA PHE A 406 10.51 12.34 0.67
C PHE A 406 11.89 12.38 -0.02
N ALA A 407 11.86 12.45 -1.35
CA ALA A 407 13.05 12.32 -2.18
C ALA A 407 12.96 13.20 -3.43
N GLY A 408 14.12 13.59 -3.93
CA GLY A 408 14.28 14.30 -5.19
C GLY A 408 15.37 13.72 -6.06
N GLN A 409 15.46 14.24 -7.28
CA GLN A 409 16.42 13.85 -8.29
C GLN A 409 17.09 15.10 -8.86
N PRO A 410 18.43 15.17 -8.92
CA PRO A 410 19.13 16.24 -9.60
C PRO A 410 19.36 15.97 -11.10
N THR A 411 19.24 14.71 -11.53
CA THR A 411 19.39 14.29 -12.92
C THR A 411 18.55 13.02 -13.13
N SER A 412 17.99 12.88 -14.34
CA SER A 412 17.36 11.65 -14.83
C SER A 412 17.07 11.77 -16.32
N ASP A 413 17.34 10.70 -17.06
CA ASP A 413 16.99 10.53 -18.48
C ASP A 413 15.98 9.40 -18.66
N LEU A 414 15.29 9.37 -19.81
CA LEU A 414 14.58 8.19 -20.26
C LEU A 414 15.50 7.30 -21.11
N ALA A 415 15.61 6.03 -20.74
CA ALA A 415 16.37 5.04 -21.51
C ALA A 415 15.54 3.80 -21.85
N ILE A 416 16.01 3.07 -22.85
CA ILE A 416 15.48 1.80 -23.31
C ILE A 416 16.58 0.74 -23.19
N TYR A 417 16.26 -0.37 -22.53
CA TYR A 417 17.04 -1.59 -22.57
C TYR A 417 16.34 -2.62 -23.49
N ASP A 418 16.97 -2.96 -24.60
CA ASP A 418 16.58 -4.05 -25.50
C ASP A 418 17.22 -5.34 -25.00
N VAL A 419 16.40 -6.22 -24.42
CA VAL A 419 16.89 -7.43 -23.76
C VAL A 419 17.35 -8.50 -24.75
N ASP A 420 16.81 -8.52 -25.95
CA ASP A 420 17.13 -9.54 -26.95
C ASP A 420 18.49 -9.24 -27.60
N ARG A 421 18.76 -7.95 -27.83
CA ARG A 421 20.05 -7.49 -28.36
C ARG A 421 21.10 -7.24 -27.29
N ASN A 422 20.69 -7.25 -26.02
CA ASN A 422 21.53 -6.87 -24.89
C ASN A 422 22.20 -5.50 -25.10
N THR A 423 21.39 -4.51 -25.47
CA THR A 423 21.83 -3.12 -25.72
C THR A 423 20.95 -2.13 -24.99
N SER A 424 21.52 -1.03 -24.50
CA SER A 424 20.78 0.05 -23.85
C SER A 424 21.23 1.42 -24.36
N TYR A 425 20.28 2.35 -24.47
CA TYR A 425 20.49 3.70 -24.98
C TYR A 425 19.49 4.69 -24.36
N THR A 426 19.84 5.98 -24.31
CA THR A 426 18.90 7.05 -23.97
C THR A 426 17.94 7.29 -25.14
N LEU A 427 16.65 7.47 -24.85
CA LEU A 427 15.63 7.63 -25.88
C LEU A 427 15.73 9.02 -26.51
N PRO A 428 15.99 9.16 -27.82
CA PRO A 428 16.10 10.47 -28.45
C PRO A 428 14.81 11.28 -28.29
N GLY A 429 14.95 12.52 -27.82
CA GLY A 429 13.82 13.41 -27.49
C GLY A 429 13.33 13.31 -26.05
N ALA A 430 13.90 12.43 -25.23
CA ALA A 430 13.64 12.32 -23.80
C ALA A 430 14.94 12.04 -22.99
N ALA A 431 15.97 12.85 -23.27
CA ALA A 431 17.20 12.92 -22.48
C ALA A 431 17.73 14.37 -22.45
N ASP A 432 16.85 15.32 -22.12
CA ASP A 432 17.19 16.74 -22.03
C ASP A 432 17.90 17.03 -20.69
N PRO A 433 19.16 17.51 -20.69
CA PRO A 433 19.90 17.77 -19.45
C PRO A 433 19.31 18.88 -18.58
N GLU A 434 18.41 19.71 -19.10
CA GLU A 434 17.69 20.72 -18.31
C GLU A 434 16.35 20.20 -17.75
N ARG A 435 16.01 18.93 -18.00
CA ARG A 435 14.79 18.30 -17.50
C ARG A 435 15.07 17.01 -16.72
N LEU A 436 14.17 16.69 -15.81
CA LEU A 436 14.06 15.42 -15.11
C LEU A 436 13.02 14.59 -15.84
N GLU A 437 13.46 13.52 -16.49
CA GLU A 437 12.58 12.66 -17.29
C GLU A 437 12.49 11.29 -16.62
N ILE A 438 11.33 11.01 -16.03
CA ILE A 438 11.14 9.86 -15.12
C ILE A 438 9.83 9.11 -15.38
N LEU A 439 9.68 7.95 -14.73
CA LEU A 439 8.41 7.20 -14.68
C LEU A 439 7.82 6.84 -16.06
N PRO A 440 8.63 6.33 -17.01
CA PRO A 440 8.13 5.97 -18.33
C PRO A 440 7.18 4.80 -18.30
N ARG A 441 6.16 4.85 -19.16
CA ARG A 441 5.14 3.81 -19.29
C ARG A 441 4.73 3.66 -20.74
N TRP A 442 4.80 2.43 -21.21
CA TRP A 442 4.38 2.08 -22.56
C TRP A 442 2.87 2.20 -22.71
N SER A 443 2.43 2.71 -23.85
CA SER A 443 1.06 2.49 -24.29
C SER A 443 0.82 0.99 -24.53
N PRO A 444 -0.43 0.51 -24.37
CA PRO A 444 -0.75 -0.92 -24.55
C PRO A 444 -0.47 -1.46 -25.96
N ASP A 445 -0.43 -0.59 -26.97
CA ASP A 445 -0.07 -0.92 -28.34
C ASP A 445 1.45 -0.91 -28.62
N GLY A 446 2.27 -0.49 -27.64
CA GLY A 446 3.72 -0.41 -27.75
C GLY A 446 4.24 0.72 -28.67
N GLN A 447 3.39 1.62 -29.17
CA GLN A 447 3.78 2.63 -30.15
C GLN A 447 4.35 3.90 -29.54
N ARG A 448 4.03 4.18 -28.27
CA ARG A 448 4.43 5.40 -27.56
C ARG A 448 4.72 5.14 -26.09
N LEU A 449 5.40 6.09 -25.47
CA LEU A 449 5.60 6.15 -24.03
C LEU A 449 4.97 7.41 -23.47
N VAL A 450 4.40 7.33 -22.28
CA VAL A 450 4.07 8.47 -21.42
C VAL A 450 5.05 8.49 -20.27
N TYR A 451 5.57 9.67 -19.93
CA TYR A 451 6.55 9.87 -18.88
C TYR A 451 6.32 11.19 -18.17
N CYS A 452 6.93 11.35 -17.00
CA CYS A 452 6.88 12.59 -16.22
C CYS A 452 8.09 13.45 -16.58
N SER A 453 7.87 14.75 -16.73
CA SER A 453 8.90 15.72 -17.08
C SER A 453 8.80 16.96 -16.21
N ALA A 454 9.93 17.42 -15.67
CA ALA A 454 9.98 18.65 -14.86
C ALA A 454 11.35 19.34 -15.03
N PRO A 455 11.48 20.65 -14.78
CA PRO A 455 12.77 21.32 -14.84
C PRO A 455 13.74 20.81 -13.75
N VAL A 456 15.03 20.71 -14.07
CA VAL A 456 16.08 20.46 -13.05
C VAL A 456 16.25 21.66 -12.12
N GLY A 457 16.81 21.43 -10.93
CA GLY A 457 17.23 22.52 -10.03
C GLY A 457 16.13 23.13 -9.17
N HIS A 458 14.95 22.51 -9.07
CA HIS A 458 13.96 22.88 -8.06
C HIS A 458 14.04 21.98 -6.84
N HIS A 459 13.63 22.52 -5.69
CA HIS A 459 13.48 21.72 -4.49
C HIS A 459 12.31 20.70 -4.67
N PRO A 460 12.46 19.44 -4.22
CA PRO A 460 11.45 18.40 -4.48
C PRO A 460 10.07 18.66 -3.88
N ALA A 461 10.00 19.53 -2.87
CA ALA A 461 8.73 19.98 -2.28
C ALA A 461 7.90 20.85 -3.23
N ASP A 462 8.55 21.55 -4.16
CA ASP A 462 7.95 22.59 -4.99
C ASP A 462 7.93 22.19 -6.47
N LEU A 463 8.66 21.14 -6.82
CA LEU A 463 8.77 20.64 -8.18
C LEU A 463 7.44 20.04 -8.62
N ARG A 464 6.91 20.53 -9.73
CA ARG A 464 5.71 19.98 -10.37
C ARG A 464 6.09 19.25 -11.63
N TYR A 465 5.59 18.03 -11.75
CA TYR A 465 5.80 17.21 -12.93
C TYR A 465 4.62 17.35 -13.89
N ASP A 466 4.93 17.42 -15.17
CA ASP A 466 3.97 17.32 -16.25
C ASP A 466 4.05 15.92 -16.87
N LEU A 467 2.95 15.41 -17.41
CA LEU A 467 2.98 14.20 -18.24
C LEU A 467 3.24 14.56 -19.70
N TYR A 468 4.23 13.91 -20.31
CA TYR A 468 4.53 14.04 -21.74
C TYR A 468 4.37 12.68 -22.42
N GLU A 469 3.97 12.68 -23.68
CA GLU A 469 4.03 11.52 -24.57
C GLU A 469 5.14 11.66 -25.60
N ILE A 470 5.77 10.55 -25.98
CA ILE A 470 6.78 10.48 -27.03
C ILE A 470 6.59 9.19 -27.85
N PRO A 471 6.64 9.23 -29.19
CA PRO A 471 6.59 8.01 -29.99
C PRO A 471 7.84 7.16 -29.73
N PHE A 472 7.69 5.84 -29.66
CA PHE A 472 8.84 4.94 -29.56
C PHE A 472 9.60 4.86 -30.88
N ASN A 473 8.88 4.77 -32.00
CA ASN A 473 9.42 4.79 -33.37
C ASN A 473 10.62 3.84 -33.54
N GLU A 474 10.44 2.57 -33.12
CA GLU A 474 11.49 1.53 -33.18
C GLU A 474 12.79 1.91 -32.45
N GLY A 475 12.68 2.73 -31.40
CA GLY A 475 13.81 3.23 -30.62
C GLY A 475 14.38 4.57 -31.09
N LYS A 476 13.91 5.11 -32.21
CA LYS A 476 14.34 6.42 -32.74
C LYS A 476 13.78 7.58 -31.94
N GLY A 477 12.77 7.35 -31.10
CA GLY A 477 12.09 8.40 -30.36
C GLY A 477 11.38 9.40 -31.27
N GLY A 478 11.27 10.65 -30.82
CA GLY A 478 10.66 11.72 -31.60
C GLY A 478 10.51 13.02 -30.83
N VAL A 479 9.53 13.83 -31.23
CA VAL A 479 9.23 15.10 -30.54
C VAL A 479 8.26 14.82 -29.39
N PRO A 480 8.62 15.12 -28.13
CA PRO A 480 7.72 14.93 -27.00
C PRO A 480 6.58 15.95 -27.05
N ARG A 481 5.39 15.56 -26.56
CA ARG A 481 4.19 16.41 -26.52
C ARG A 481 3.55 16.38 -25.14
N PRO A 482 3.09 17.51 -24.59
CA PRO A 482 2.38 17.52 -23.33
C PRO A 482 1.05 16.77 -23.43
N VAL A 483 0.69 16.03 -22.39
CA VAL A 483 -0.61 15.36 -22.27
C VAL A 483 -1.64 16.37 -21.79
N ALA A 484 -2.65 16.63 -22.62
CA ALA A 484 -3.68 17.61 -22.32
C ALA A 484 -4.36 17.35 -20.96
N GLY A 485 -4.44 18.37 -20.10
CA GLY A 485 -5.04 18.28 -18.77
C GLY A 485 -4.14 17.67 -17.68
N ALA A 486 -3.01 17.05 -18.05
CA ALA A 486 -2.00 16.53 -17.13
C ALA A 486 -0.61 17.17 -17.35
N SER A 487 -0.58 18.32 -18.02
CA SER A 487 0.58 19.21 -18.16
C SER A 487 0.12 20.66 -18.00
N ASP A 488 0.99 21.52 -17.49
CA ASP A 488 0.79 22.97 -17.34
C ASP A 488 -0.51 23.34 -16.58
N ASN A 489 -1.00 22.43 -15.72
CA ASN A 489 -2.26 22.58 -15.00
C ASN A 489 -2.09 23.16 -13.59
N GLY A 490 -0.88 23.60 -13.23
CA GLY A 490 -0.55 24.14 -11.92
C GLY A 490 -0.37 23.10 -10.81
N ASN A 491 -0.45 21.80 -11.13
CA ASN A 491 -0.25 20.67 -10.22
C ASN A 491 0.91 19.79 -10.68
N SER A 492 1.36 18.90 -9.80
CA SER A 492 2.29 17.82 -10.14
C SER A 492 1.52 16.57 -10.55
N ASN A 493 1.82 16.03 -11.72
CA ASN A 493 1.17 14.89 -12.34
C ASN A 493 2.20 13.77 -12.54
N TYR A 494 1.94 12.57 -12.02
CA TYR A 494 2.93 11.50 -11.98
C TYR A 494 2.30 10.10 -11.90
N TYR A 495 3.12 9.05 -11.97
CA TYR A 495 2.66 7.65 -12.04
C TYR A 495 1.58 7.39 -13.11
N PRO A 496 1.78 7.79 -14.39
CA PRO A 496 0.84 7.41 -15.45
C PRO A 496 0.72 5.89 -15.48
N ARG A 497 -0.46 5.29 -15.69
CA ARG A 497 -0.68 3.84 -15.81
C ARG A 497 -1.85 3.56 -16.75
N PHE A 498 -1.57 2.87 -17.86
CA PHE A 498 -2.61 2.40 -18.77
C PHE A 498 -3.34 1.18 -18.21
N SER A 499 -4.65 1.12 -18.45
CA SER A 499 -5.42 -0.11 -18.28
C SER A 499 -5.00 -1.15 -19.33
N PRO A 500 -4.98 -2.46 -19.00
CA PRO A 500 -4.59 -3.50 -19.96
C PRO A 500 -5.43 -3.55 -21.25
N ASP A 501 -6.69 -3.16 -21.20
CA ASP A 501 -7.58 -3.07 -22.36
C ASP A 501 -7.34 -1.84 -23.24
N GLY A 502 -6.47 -0.92 -22.81
CA GLY A 502 -6.15 0.31 -23.52
C GLY A 502 -7.31 1.30 -23.64
N ARG A 503 -8.30 1.24 -22.76
CA ARG A 503 -9.39 2.23 -22.70
C ARG A 503 -8.99 3.46 -21.88
N TRP A 504 -8.23 3.27 -20.82
CA TRP A 504 -7.94 4.31 -19.84
C TRP A 504 -6.45 4.50 -19.56
N MET A 505 -6.09 5.70 -19.14
CA MET A 505 -4.84 5.98 -18.45
C MET A 505 -5.17 6.65 -17.11
N SER A 506 -4.70 6.06 -16.02
CA SER A 506 -4.76 6.66 -14.69
C SER A 506 -3.44 7.37 -14.37
N PHE A 507 -3.46 8.34 -13.47
CA PHE A 507 -2.26 8.99 -12.95
C PHE A 507 -2.54 9.58 -11.57
N CYS A 508 -1.49 9.88 -10.81
CA CYS A 508 -1.59 10.63 -9.57
C CYS A 508 -1.42 12.13 -9.84
N GLN A 509 -2.19 12.96 -9.15
CA GLN A 509 -2.02 14.40 -9.14
C GLN A 509 -1.87 14.88 -7.69
N ALA A 510 -0.97 15.84 -7.47
CA ALA A 510 -0.73 16.49 -6.18
C ALA A 510 -0.40 17.98 -6.39
N ASP A 511 -0.41 18.77 -5.33
CA ASP A 511 -0.01 20.19 -5.36
C ASP A 511 1.45 20.41 -5.83
N ALA A 512 2.36 19.55 -5.37
CA ALA A 512 3.76 19.49 -5.78
C ALA A 512 4.43 18.16 -5.34
N GLY A 513 5.59 17.86 -5.91
CA GLY A 513 6.37 16.66 -5.64
C GLY A 513 5.76 15.39 -6.26
N ILE A 514 6.28 14.24 -5.85
CA ILE A 514 5.88 12.90 -6.32
C ILE A 514 5.87 11.91 -5.17
N LEU A 515 5.68 10.61 -5.47
CA LEU A 515 5.51 9.52 -4.50
C LEU A 515 4.13 9.59 -3.84
N MET A 516 4.03 9.57 -2.52
CA MET A 516 2.76 9.71 -1.82
C MET A 516 2.75 11.01 -1.05
N LYS A 517 2.01 11.98 -1.58
CA LYS A 517 1.86 13.33 -1.05
C LYS A 517 0.52 13.47 -0.35
N SER A 518 0.42 14.39 0.59
CA SER A 518 -0.81 14.56 1.36
C SER A 518 -2.00 15.06 0.57
N SER A 519 -1.73 15.72 -0.54
CA SER A 519 -2.68 16.17 -1.56
C SER A 519 -2.87 15.17 -2.70
N SER A 520 -2.25 13.98 -2.64
CA SER A 520 -2.25 13.06 -3.78
C SER A 520 -3.57 12.35 -3.96
N ASP A 521 -4.12 12.48 -5.16
CA ASP A 521 -5.34 11.82 -5.64
C ASP A 521 -5.07 11.10 -6.95
N ILE A 522 -5.89 10.09 -7.25
CA ILE A 522 -5.85 9.35 -8.52
C ILE A 522 -6.86 9.94 -9.51
N TYR A 523 -6.38 10.27 -10.70
CA TYR A 523 -7.15 10.77 -11.84
C TYR A 523 -7.18 9.74 -12.97
N LEU A 524 -8.18 9.86 -13.83
CA LEU A 524 -8.38 9.02 -15.00
C LEU A 524 -8.67 9.88 -16.24
N LEU A 525 -8.19 9.45 -17.40
CA LEU A 525 -8.60 9.98 -18.71
C LEU A 525 -8.51 8.88 -19.79
N PRO A 526 -9.09 9.08 -20.99
CA PRO A 526 -8.99 8.12 -22.07
C PRO A 526 -7.53 7.81 -22.45
N ALA A 527 -7.23 6.54 -22.75
CA ALA A 527 -5.88 6.11 -23.14
C ALA A 527 -5.39 6.74 -24.46
N SER A 528 -6.28 7.36 -25.24
CA SER A 528 -5.92 8.21 -26.38
C SER A 528 -5.12 9.46 -25.95
N LEU A 529 -5.16 9.81 -24.66
CA LEU A 529 -4.59 11.02 -24.04
C LEU A 529 -5.28 12.31 -24.50
N GLN A 530 -6.53 12.18 -24.96
CA GLN A 530 -7.36 13.28 -25.39
C GLN A 530 -8.59 13.39 -24.49
N GLY A 531 -8.96 14.62 -24.13
CA GLY A 531 -10.05 14.91 -23.20
C GLY A 531 -9.55 15.44 -21.86
N ALA A 532 -10.49 15.83 -21.00
CA ALA A 532 -10.17 16.28 -19.65
C ALA A 532 -10.06 15.08 -18.70
N PRO A 533 -9.04 15.02 -17.84
CA PRO A 533 -9.00 14.03 -16.78
C PRO A 533 -10.05 14.32 -15.71
N HIS A 534 -10.58 13.28 -15.07
CA HIS A 534 -11.44 13.39 -13.89
C HIS A 534 -10.79 12.74 -12.68
N ARG A 535 -11.05 13.33 -11.50
CA ARG A 535 -10.67 12.77 -10.20
C ARG A 535 -11.54 11.54 -9.95
N LEU A 536 -10.95 10.40 -9.59
CA LEU A 536 -11.73 9.21 -9.26
C LEU A 536 -12.56 9.41 -7.99
N GLU A 537 -13.78 8.90 -8.00
CA GLU A 537 -14.76 8.98 -6.92
C GLU A 537 -14.34 8.20 -5.67
N SER A 538 -13.37 7.30 -5.81
CA SER A 538 -12.79 6.51 -4.71
C SER A 538 -11.86 7.31 -3.80
N ASN A 539 -11.39 8.48 -4.25
CA ASN A 539 -10.50 9.34 -3.48
C ASN A 539 -11.28 10.13 -2.42
N VAL A 540 -10.65 10.39 -1.28
CA VAL A 540 -11.26 11.14 -0.16
C VAL A 540 -10.35 12.30 0.26
N GLU A 541 -10.96 13.42 0.68
CA GLU A 541 -10.27 14.69 0.98
C GLU A 541 -9.23 14.62 2.10
N PHE A 542 -9.22 13.53 2.87
CA PHE A 542 -8.38 13.33 4.04
C PHE A 542 -7.36 12.19 3.85
N ALA A 543 -7.13 11.75 2.62
CA ALA A 543 -6.19 10.69 2.30
C ALA A 543 -5.06 11.16 1.40
N ALA A 544 -3.99 10.36 1.38
CA ALA A 544 -2.98 10.38 0.33
C ALA A 544 -3.17 9.09 -0.48
N ASP A 545 -3.74 9.18 -1.67
CA ASP A 545 -4.01 8.06 -2.56
C ASP A 545 -2.97 8.03 -3.69
N SER A 546 -2.09 7.03 -3.67
CA SER A 546 -0.98 6.92 -4.62
C SER A 546 -0.59 5.46 -4.88
N TRP A 547 0.48 5.25 -5.66
CA TRP A 547 1.03 3.94 -6.03
C TRP A 547 -0.07 2.96 -6.45
N HIS A 548 -0.70 3.24 -7.59
CA HIS A 548 -1.79 2.42 -8.09
C HIS A 548 -1.36 1.43 -9.18
N SER A 549 -2.14 0.35 -9.36
CA SER A 549 -1.93 -0.68 -10.37
C SER A 549 -3.26 -1.28 -10.82
N TRP A 550 -3.40 -1.45 -12.14
CA TRP A 550 -4.56 -2.09 -12.76
C TRP A 550 -4.52 -3.61 -12.63
N SER A 551 -5.68 -4.21 -12.41
CA SER A 551 -5.90 -5.65 -12.59
C SER A 551 -5.79 -6.03 -14.07
N SER A 552 -5.47 -7.29 -14.34
CA SER A 552 -5.34 -7.85 -15.68
C SER A 552 -6.59 -7.68 -16.57
N ASN A 553 -7.77 -7.58 -15.95
CA ASN A 553 -9.05 -7.40 -16.65
C ASN A 553 -9.53 -5.94 -16.73
N SER A 554 -8.72 -4.97 -16.32
CA SER A 554 -9.02 -3.53 -16.41
C SER A 554 -10.20 -3.02 -15.58
N HIS A 555 -10.81 -3.85 -14.73
CA HIS A 555 -11.97 -3.45 -13.92
C HIS A 555 -11.64 -3.12 -12.47
N TRP A 556 -10.37 -3.23 -12.05
CA TRP A 556 -9.95 -2.92 -10.69
C TRP A 556 -8.63 -2.14 -10.67
N LEU A 557 -8.57 -1.17 -9.75
CA LEU A 557 -7.33 -0.55 -9.31
C LEU A 557 -7.05 -0.97 -7.88
N VAL A 558 -5.83 -1.42 -7.60
CA VAL A 558 -5.27 -1.46 -6.24
C VAL A 558 -4.39 -0.23 -6.05
N PHE A 559 -4.43 0.39 -4.88
CA PHE A 559 -3.61 1.56 -4.57
C PHE A 559 -3.27 1.63 -3.08
N ALA A 560 -2.21 2.36 -2.76
CA ALA A 560 -1.81 2.66 -1.40
C ALA A 560 -2.53 3.92 -0.91
N SER A 561 -3.07 3.88 0.31
CA SER A 561 -3.80 4.98 0.90
C SER A 561 -3.49 5.15 2.38
N LYS A 562 -3.41 6.40 2.84
CA LYS A 562 -3.32 6.75 4.28
C LYS A 562 -4.65 7.14 4.90
N ARG A 563 -5.78 6.71 4.33
CA ARG A 563 -7.13 7.11 4.76
C ARG A 563 -7.56 6.61 6.15
N ASP A 564 -6.94 5.55 6.68
CA ASP A 564 -7.30 4.98 7.99
C ASP A 564 -6.76 5.85 9.14
N ASP A 565 -5.45 6.07 9.22
CA ASP A 565 -4.78 6.73 10.35
C ASP A 565 -3.90 7.92 9.97
N GLY A 566 -3.75 8.22 8.67
CA GLY A 566 -2.86 9.27 8.18
C GLY A 566 -1.35 8.97 8.31
N ILE A 567 -0.97 7.80 8.83
CA ILE A 567 0.41 7.42 9.15
C ILE A 567 0.87 6.28 8.25
N TYR A 568 0.18 5.15 8.31
CA TYR A 568 0.53 3.93 7.60
C TYR A 568 -0.29 3.79 6.33
N ALA A 569 0.40 3.59 5.21
CA ALA A 569 -0.28 3.30 3.96
C ALA A 569 -0.85 1.87 3.99
N ARG A 570 -2.16 1.72 3.79
CA ARG A 570 -2.86 0.44 3.59
C ARG A 570 -3.22 0.29 2.11
N LEU A 571 -3.53 -0.93 1.69
CA LEU A 571 -3.95 -1.20 0.32
C LEU A 571 -5.48 -1.18 0.22
N TYR A 572 -5.98 -0.46 -0.76
CA TYR A 572 -7.41 -0.40 -1.11
C TYR A 572 -7.60 -0.80 -2.56
N MET A 573 -8.82 -1.22 -2.86
CA MET A 573 -9.26 -1.59 -4.19
C MET A 573 -10.52 -0.78 -4.54
N THR A 574 -10.59 -0.31 -5.78
CA THR A 574 -11.80 0.27 -6.35
C THR A 574 -12.11 -0.39 -7.69
N GLN A 575 -13.38 -0.61 -7.95
CA GLN A 575 -13.85 -1.06 -9.25
C GLN A 575 -13.91 0.12 -10.19
N ILE A 576 -13.40 -0.04 -11.41
CA ILE A 576 -13.62 0.87 -12.53
C ILE A 576 -14.65 0.23 -13.46
N ASP A 577 -15.77 0.93 -13.67
CA ASP A 577 -16.80 0.49 -14.59
C ASP A 577 -16.43 0.77 -16.06
N GLU A 578 -17.33 0.43 -16.97
CA GLU A 578 -17.09 0.61 -18.40
C GLU A 578 -16.97 2.09 -18.80
N ASP A 579 -17.52 3.03 -18.03
CA ASP A 579 -17.50 4.46 -18.31
C ASP A 579 -16.34 5.18 -17.61
N GLY A 580 -15.53 4.45 -16.82
CA GLY A 580 -14.36 4.99 -16.14
C GLY A 580 -14.67 5.59 -14.76
N HIS A 581 -15.85 5.30 -14.19
CA HIS A 581 -16.22 5.72 -12.85
C HIS A 581 -15.75 4.70 -11.81
N ALA A 582 -15.27 5.21 -10.68
CA ALA A 582 -14.78 4.41 -9.57
C ALA A 582 -15.88 4.12 -8.54
N SER A 583 -15.89 2.91 -8.00
CA SER A 583 -16.67 2.62 -6.79
C SER A 583 -16.00 3.22 -5.54
N PRO A 584 -16.72 3.39 -4.41
CA PRO A 584 -16.08 3.59 -3.12
C PRO A 584 -15.02 2.52 -2.87
N ALA A 585 -13.86 2.91 -2.34
CA ALA A 585 -12.75 2.00 -2.17
C ALA A 585 -12.95 1.06 -0.97
N VAL A 586 -12.60 -0.21 -1.15
CA VAL A 586 -12.64 -1.24 -0.11
C VAL A 586 -11.24 -1.64 0.28
N ARG A 587 -11.01 -1.86 1.58
CA ARG A 587 -9.69 -2.20 2.13
C ARG A 587 -9.35 -3.65 1.83
N LEU A 588 -8.10 -3.91 1.46
CA LEU A 588 -7.56 -5.27 1.45
C LEU A 588 -7.56 -5.84 2.88
N PRO A 589 -8.31 -6.93 3.16
CA PRO A 589 -8.41 -7.43 4.53
C PRO A 589 -7.07 -7.95 5.07
N ILE A 590 -6.74 -7.50 6.28
CA ILE A 590 -5.57 -7.90 7.08
C ILE A 590 -6.02 -8.28 8.49
N ARG A 591 -5.40 -9.30 9.09
CA ARG A 591 -5.79 -9.81 10.41
C ARG A 591 -5.39 -8.88 11.55
N GLU A 592 -4.18 -8.35 11.45
CA GLU A 592 -3.57 -7.46 12.42
C GLU A 592 -3.05 -6.24 11.66
N ASP A 593 -3.27 -5.05 12.19
CA ASP A 593 -2.84 -3.81 11.58
C ASP A 593 -1.32 -3.63 11.78
N PRO A 594 -0.51 -3.74 10.72
CA PRO A 594 0.93 -3.76 10.89
C PRO A 594 1.49 -2.35 11.11
N LEU A 595 2.56 -2.25 11.90
CA LEU A 595 3.33 -1.02 12.08
C LEU A 595 4.30 -0.74 10.91
N PHE A 596 3.84 -0.96 9.68
CA PHE A 596 4.51 -0.62 8.43
C PHE A 596 3.51 -0.22 7.35
N SER A 597 3.96 0.55 6.38
CA SER A 597 3.22 0.92 5.17
C SER A 597 3.41 -0.12 4.06
N PHE A 598 2.36 -0.34 3.27
CA PHE A 598 2.44 -1.02 1.99
C PHE A 598 2.73 0.00 0.88
N ASN A 599 3.65 -0.30 -0.03
CA ASN A 599 3.87 0.54 -1.20
C ASN A 599 4.20 -0.27 -2.46
N ILE A 600 4.06 0.40 -3.61
CA ILE A 600 4.23 -0.18 -4.95
C ILE A 600 3.44 -1.50 -5.09
N PRO A 601 2.11 -1.49 -4.86
CA PRO A 601 1.31 -2.66 -5.12
C PRO A 601 1.25 -2.93 -6.63
N GLU A 602 1.31 -4.20 -7.01
CA GLU A 602 1.16 -4.66 -8.36
C GLU A 602 0.18 -5.84 -8.40
N PHE A 603 -0.95 -5.63 -9.06
CA PHE A 603 -1.87 -6.71 -9.36
C PHE A 603 -1.26 -7.66 -10.38
N VAL A 604 -1.36 -8.96 -10.09
CA VAL A 604 -1.05 -10.07 -10.99
C VAL A 604 -2.12 -11.16 -10.85
N ALA A 605 -2.64 -11.64 -11.98
CA ALA A 605 -3.78 -12.55 -12.06
C ALA A 605 -3.55 -13.86 -11.28
N GLN A 606 -2.31 -14.35 -11.28
CA GLN A 606 -1.89 -15.54 -10.54
C GLN A 606 -0.60 -15.26 -9.77
N ARG A 607 -0.36 -16.08 -8.74
CA ARG A 607 0.88 -16.00 -7.96
C ARG A 607 2.09 -16.14 -8.91
N PRO A 608 3.09 -15.25 -8.80
CA PRO A 608 4.25 -15.33 -9.67
C PRO A 608 4.91 -16.70 -9.64
N ARG A 609 5.19 -17.27 -10.83
CA ARG A 609 5.87 -18.57 -10.96
C ARG A 609 7.39 -18.40 -10.81
N ILE A 610 7.79 -17.86 -9.67
CA ILE A 610 9.17 -17.58 -9.33
C ILE A 610 9.35 -17.93 -7.85
N ALA A 611 10.29 -18.82 -7.52
CA ALA A 611 10.64 -19.06 -6.13
C ALA A 611 11.52 -17.91 -5.61
N GLU A 612 11.28 -17.46 -4.39
CA GLU A 612 12.04 -16.37 -3.74
C GLU A 612 13.55 -16.62 -3.80
N ARG A 613 13.96 -17.87 -3.54
CA ARG A 613 15.38 -18.28 -3.58
C ARG A 613 15.96 -18.14 -4.98
N ASP A 614 15.27 -18.62 -6.01
CA ASP A 614 15.77 -18.59 -7.38
C ASP A 614 15.87 -17.15 -7.90
N LEU A 615 14.90 -16.31 -7.53
CA LEU A 615 14.94 -14.89 -7.80
C LEU A 615 16.14 -14.23 -7.11
N PHE A 616 16.33 -14.50 -5.81
CA PHE A 616 17.46 -13.96 -5.06
C PHE A 616 18.81 -14.40 -5.65
N GLU A 617 19.00 -15.69 -5.94
CA GLU A 617 20.23 -16.21 -6.54
C GLU A 617 20.53 -15.56 -7.89
N ALA A 618 19.49 -15.26 -8.68
CA ALA A 618 19.65 -14.57 -9.96
C ALA A 618 20.10 -13.10 -9.79
N VAL A 619 19.65 -12.41 -8.75
CA VAL A 619 19.89 -10.96 -8.58
C VAL A 619 20.86 -10.61 -7.43
N ARG A 620 21.45 -11.58 -6.74
CA ARG A 620 22.41 -11.29 -5.66
C ARG A 620 23.69 -10.63 -6.20
N VAL A 621 24.35 -9.87 -5.34
CA VAL A 621 25.52 -9.07 -5.71
C VAL A 621 26.71 -9.92 -6.17
N GLU A 622 26.84 -11.13 -5.65
CA GLU A 622 27.91 -12.08 -6.00
C GLU A 622 27.69 -12.77 -7.36
N ASN A 623 26.49 -12.65 -7.95
CA ASN A 623 26.22 -13.29 -9.24
C ASN A 623 27.03 -12.64 -10.37
N GLN A 624 27.24 -13.37 -11.47
CA GLN A 624 27.97 -12.86 -12.62
C GLN A 624 27.25 -11.63 -13.22
N ILE A 625 28.04 -10.60 -13.53
CA ILE A 625 27.53 -9.39 -14.19
C ILE A 625 27.38 -9.68 -15.68
N HIS A 626 26.19 -9.43 -16.21
CA HIS A 626 25.93 -9.33 -17.64
C HIS A 626 26.19 -7.88 -18.06
N LEU A 627 27.24 -7.67 -18.87
CA LEU A 627 27.55 -6.35 -19.41
C LEU A 627 26.59 -6.04 -20.57
N VAL A 628 25.84 -4.95 -20.45
CA VAL A 628 24.95 -4.48 -21.50
C VAL A 628 25.74 -3.54 -22.40
N ASN A 629 25.66 -3.75 -23.71
CA ASN A 629 26.37 -2.93 -24.67
C ASN A 629 25.66 -1.57 -24.86
N GLU A 630 26.44 -0.55 -25.21
CA GLU A 630 25.85 0.70 -25.69
C GLU A 630 25.11 0.44 -27.00
N GLY A 631 23.83 0.79 -27.02
CA GLY A 631 23.00 0.72 -28.22
C GLY A 631 23.05 2.02 -29.00
N THR A 632 22.82 1.94 -30.31
CA THR A 632 22.39 3.10 -31.10
C THR A 632 20.89 2.97 -31.39
N PRO A 633 20.13 4.08 -31.37
CA PRO A 633 18.79 4.10 -31.93
C PRO A 633 18.82 3.49 -33.34
N GLN A 634 17.86 2.62 -33.69
CA GLN A 634 17.89 1.95 -34.99
C GLN A 634 17.91 3.00 -36.11
N TYR A 635 18.96 3.05 -36.93
CA TYR A 635 18.89 3.66 -38.26
C TYR A 635 18.66 2.50 -39.26
N PRO A 636 17.65 2.59 -40.14
CA PRO A 636 17.42 1.56 -41.15
C PRO A 636 18.61 1.42 -42.11
#